data_AF-U9VZU7-F1
#
_entry.id   AF-U9VZU7-F1
#
_cell.length_a   1.000
_cell.length_b   1.000
_cell.length_c   1.000
_cell.angle_alpha   90.00
_cell.angle_beta   90.00
_cell.angle_gamma   90.00
#
_symmetry.space_group_name_H-M   'P 1'
#
loop_
_entity.id
_entity.type
_entity.pdbx_description
1 polymer ?
#
loop_
_entity_poly.entity_id
_entity_poly.type
_entity_poly.pdbx_seq_one_letter_code
_entity_poly.pdbx_strand_id
1 'polypeptide(L)'
;MTSFILPAKSDHRQPIEPRVQIDETALAIFDSRVDDLPLLLAGLRPGVSAHVLDPNRDGIEQISELVRQHPTTSLTLVAHGAPGELQLGADKLQLANLNTYTQHLKSWFRTADAARLTLLACQVAAGDAGTEFVAGLAELTGAVVTAAATVVGNGQWPPVATQTFRQSVLDTYSATLVLTFKQAIKDGSLDGGDPDVNRLFGTSGVTVSPDGTQVFVTSAIDASLTVFNLDAFGNLTFSQVIRDSFEVDELFGAFGVAVSPDGSQVFVASTGDNSLTVFSRDSAGILTEQQLLKDGRGDIEALEGATDVAIAPDGSQVYVVSSVDSALTVLDRDESGNLTFRQAIVDDFGGANELFGASGVAVSPDGSQVFVTSQDDAAITVFDRDASGNLSFRQAIKDGQNGVEHLFGASGVVVSPDGNQVYVASAVDAAITVFDRNADGTLSFAQVVLDGDDGAELFGGTGGTGIVTVDGFTGISISPDGNQVFVTSFGDSAITVFNRDAAGRLTVDQVIQDQDGVNGANELAGAIGAVVSPNNQQVFVVSTTDNALTVFNRDLAPNLLSITRQTPATTETDADTLVFRVTFSESIQNITATDFTVSGGSTATVSNITAVSATAYDITVSGGDLADFNGIVGLDLAAGQDITDPIGNSLPTTEPTIDETYSLVNETIITPNKPAQLTPLSGLEITGLGTDNTLRLHVQAVDIASVGEIRIIDVNGANRTQIGEFFLLEGGRLPAAYRPAFSIDSSQVSEGQFLEFQLVVDGTIQLATPAVISATEVALNFGEGTQLTVETFTQTATTNLLVNDAAAIDLTGQTGVVNVDFTVYREAALNSTIGFYTTDLIDGGIRDPLTGNTLQPGDAGYKEAALANRLDIELTGKNNQVSTFSAELAAGGFLAIFLVADGGNPATGEVFFSHAGANNNNDDHARLLGDNMFGFEDLSGLGDRDYNDMVVEFSLG
;
A
#
# COMPACT_ATOMS: atom_id res chain seq x y z
N MET A 1 -36.92 48.21 10.70
CA MET A 1 -37.45 48.85 9.48
C MET A 1 -36.41 49.85 8.97
N THR A 2 -36.16 49.89 7.65
CA THR A 2 -35.66 51.02 6.79
C THR A 2 -34.77 52.12 7.42
N SER A 3 -33.51 52.39 7.02
CA SER A 3 -32.85 52.59 5.69
C SER A 3 -32.90 54.04 5.12
N PHE A 4 -31.75 54.62 4.69
CA PHE A 4 -31.46 55.31 3.39
C PHE A 4 -30.06 56.00 3.32
N ILE A 5 -29.62 56.54 2.16
CA ILE A 5 -28.20 56.56 1.69
C ILE A 5 -27.76 57.78 0.79
N LEU A 6 -26.54 58.36 1.02
CA LEU A 6 -25.55 59.07 0.12
C LEU A 6 -25.94 60.32 -0.76
N PRO A 7 -25.09 60.98 -1.64
CA PRO A 7 -23.59 61.00 -1.91
C PRO A 7 -22.86 62.37 -2.27
N ALA A 8 -21.51 62.33 -2.48
CA ALA A 8 -20.62 63.09 -3.48
C ALA A 8 -20.25 64.61 -3.34
N LYS A 9 -19.19 65.25 -3.95
CA LYS A 9 -17.83 65.04 -4.59
C LYS A 9 -17.23 66.44 -5.04
N SER A 10 -16.00 66.73 -5.55
CA SER A 10 -14.57 66.29 -5.34
C SER A 10 -13.52 67.05 -6.24
N ASP A 11 -12.34 67.49 -5.70
CA ASP A 11 -11.00 67.78 -6.36
C ASP A 11 -10.73 69.00 -7.31
N HIS A 12 -9.48 69.54 -7.31
CA HIS A 12 -8.65 69.90 -8.52
C HIS A 12 -7.19 70.49 -8.29
N ARG A 13 -6.17 69.61 -8.12
CA ARG A 13 -4.79 69.54 -8.72
C ARG A 13 -3.69 70.67 -8.70
N GLN A 14 -2.43 70.23 -8.99
CA GLN A 14 -1.12 70.95 -9.00
C GLN A 14 -0.44 71.00 -10.40
N PRO A 15 0.82 71.50 -10.48
CA PRO A 15 1.96 70.70 -11.01
C PRO A 15 3.17 70.65 -10.01
N ILE A 16 4.11 69.69 -9.99
CA ILE A 16 4.77 68.78 -10.98
C ILE A 16 5.87 69.49 -11.80
N GLU A 17 7.13 69.05 -11.92
CA GLU A 17 7.92 67.90 -11.38
C GLU A 17 9.35 68.40 -10.94
N PRO A 18 10.46 67.64 -10.69
CA PRO A 18 11.00 66.42 -11.36
C PRO A 18 11.29 65.22 -10.43
N ARG A 19 11.98 64.18 -10.97
CA ARG A 19 12.22 62.85 -10.37
C ARG A 19 13.69 62.51 -10.08
N VAL A 20 13.88 61.60 -9.11
CA VAL A 20 14.42 60.25 -9.43
C VAL A 20 13.42 59.24 -8.86
N GLN A 21 12.97 58.27 -9.67
CA GLN A 21 12.41 57.01 -9.16
C GLN A 21 13.55 55.97 -9.20
N ILE A 22 13.65 55.16 -8.17
CA ILE A 22 14.30 53.86 -8.22
C ILE A 22 13.17 52.84 -8.03
N ASP A 23 13.11 51.81 -8.86
CA ASP A 23 12.15 50.72 -8.65
C ASP A 23 12.64 49.86 -7.47
N GLU A 24 11.87 49.81 -6.39
CA GLU A 24 12.14 48.93 -5.26
C GLU A 24 11.67 47.50 -5.58
N THR A 25 12.36 46.84 -6.51
CA THR A 25 12.21 45.39 -6.72
C THR A 25 12.88 44.65 -5.56
N ALA A 26 12.10 43.89 -4.81
CA ALA A 26 12.64 42.92 -3.87
C ALA A 26 13.38 41.81 -4.64
N LEU A 27 14.43 41.26 -4.04
CA LEU A 27 15.20 40.17 -4.63
C LEU A 27 15.10 38.94 -3.72
N ALA A 28 14.68 37.81 -4.28
CA ALA A 28 14.77 36.50 -3.67
C ALA A 28 15.95 35.75 -4.30
N ILE A 29 16.82 35.18 -3.47
CA ILE A 29 17.92 34.32 -3.89
C ILE A 29 17.71 32.96 -3.23
N PHE A 30 17.78 31.91 -4.03
CA PHE A 30 17.56 30.53 -3.62
C PHE A 30 18.87 29.76 -3.72
N ASP A 31 19.19 28.96 -2.70
CA ASP A 31 20.09 27.82 -2.91
C ASP A 31 19.43 26.81 -3.86
N SER A 32 20.21 26.11 -4.68
CA SER A 32 19.69 25.15 -5.66
C SER A 32 19.17 23.85 -5.05
N ARG A 33 19.50 23.55 -3.77
CA ARG A 33 19.02 22.37 -3.02
C ARG A 33 17.75 22.64 -2.21
N VAL A 34 17.14 23.82 -2.32
CA VAL A 34 15.83 24.06 -1.69
C VAL A 34 14.79 23.17 -2.38
N ASP A 35 14.08 22.38 -1.58
CA ASP A 35 13.03 21.48 -2.04
C ASP A 35 11.91 22.22 -2.77
N ASP A 36 11.22 21.54 -3.69
CA ASP A 36 10.23 22.10 -4.63
C ASP A 36 10.46 23.59 -5.03
N LEU A 37 11.72 23.88 -5.38
CA LEU A 37 12.13 25.16 -5.94
C LEU A 37 11.24 25.60 -7.13
N PRO A 38 10.76 24.71 -8.03
CA PRO A 38 9.79 25.08 -9.06
C PRO A 38 8.48 25.68 -8.50
N LEU A 39 7.89 25.10 -7.45
CA LEU A 39 6.69 25.63 -6.80
C LEU A 39 6.95 26.98 -6.14
N LEU A 40 8.07 27.13 -5.40
CA LEU A 40 8.44 28.42 -4.79
C LEU A 40 8.64 29.52 -5.83
N LEU A 41 9.36 29.23 -6.93
CA LEU A 41 9.56 30.17 -8.03
C LEU A 41 8.24 30.55 -8.71
N ALA A 42 7.30 29.61 -8.87
CA ALA A 42 5.95 29.91 -9.35
C ALA A 42 5.11 30.73 -8.35
N GLY A 43 5.35 30.54 -7.04
CA GLY A 43 4.67 31.19 -5.93
C GLY A 43 5.05 32.65 -5.67
N LEU A 44 6.07 33.19 -6.35
CA LEU A 44 6.55 34.55 -6.16
C LEU A 44 5.46 35.62 -6.36
N ARG A 45 5.58 36.71 -5.58
CA ARG A 45 4.72 37.89 -5.73
C ARG A 45 5.18 38.81 -6.87
N PRO A 46 4.25 39.48 -7.58
CA PRO A 46 4.60 40.49 -8.56
C PRO A 46 5.46 41.61 -7.94
N GLY A 47 6.65 41.85 -8.51
CA GLY A 47 7.63 42.81 -8.01
C GLY A 47 8.82 42.19 -7.26
N VAL A 48 8.77 40.88 -6.96
CA VAL A 48 9.94 40.11 -6.52
C VAL A 48 10.67 39.56 -7.75
N SER A 49 11.98 39.80 -7.84
CA SER A 49 12.87 39.14 -8.80
C SER A 49 13.53 37.93 -8.15
N ALA A 50 13.85 36.89 -8.92
CA ALA A 50 14.47 35.67 -8.40
C ALA A 50 15.82 35.37 -9.05
N HIS A 51 16.69 34.70 -8.29
CA HIS A 51 17.91 34.08 -8.77
C HIS A 51 18.14 32.77 -8.02
N VAL A 52 18.60 31.74 -8.72
CA VAL A 52 19.04 30.48 -8.12
C VAL A 52 20.57 30.47 -8.19
N LEU A 53 21.23 30.13 -7.09
CA LEU A 53 22.68 30.02 -7.03
C LEU A 53 23.19 28.84 -7.86
N ASP A 54 24.38 28.98 -8.43
CA ASP A 54 25.16 27.85 -8.92
C ASP A 54 25.72 27.08 -7.70
N PRO A 55 25.43 25.78 -7.52
CA PRO A 55 25.94 25.00 -6.40
C PRO A 55 27.48 24.86 -6.43
N ASN A 56 28.12 25.06 -7.58
CA ASN A 56 29.57 24.88 -7.76
C ASN A 56 30.38 26.17 -7.51
N ARG A 57 29.79 27.18 -6.85
CA ARG A 57 30.41 28.48 -6.56
C ARG A 57 30.05 29.02 -5.18
N ASP A 58 30.97 29.74 -4.54
CA ASP A 58 30.74 30.56 -3.35
C ASP A 58 29.45 31.40 -3.49
N GLY A 59 28.41 31.05 -2.72
CA GLY A 59 27.14 31.77 -2.75
C GLY A 59 27.23 33.18 -2.20
N ILE A 60 28.14 33.45 -1.27
CA ILE A 60 28.38 34.78 -0.71
C ILE A 60 29.04 35.68 -1.75
N GLU A 61 29.98 35.18 -2.57
CA GLU A 61 30.44 35.88 -3.77
C GLU A 61 29.28 36.10 -4.75
N GLN A 62 28.54 35.06 -5.13
CA GLN A 62 27.43 35.17 -6.09
C GLN A 62 26.39 36.22 -5.68
N ILE A 63 25.94 36.24 -4.42
CA ILE A 63 25.04 37.26 -3.86
C ILE A 63 25.70 38.66 -3.96
N SER A 64 26.99 38.77 -3.64
CA SER A 64 27.75 40.02 -3.71
C SER A 64 27.97 40.53 -5.14
N GLU A 65 28.00 39.66 -6.13
CA GLU A 65 27.99 40.02 -7.56
C GLU A 65 26.58 40.44 -8.01
N LEU A 66 25.56 39.68 -7.63
CA LEU A 66 24.19 39.87 -8.07
C LEU A 66 23.59 41.17 -7.53
N VAL A 67 23.72 41.45 -6.23
CA VAL A 67 23.18 42.68 -5.60
C VAL A 67 23.99 43.92 -6.01
N ARG A 68 25.26 43.75 -6.40
CA ARG A 68 26.07 44.82 -7.00
C ARG A 68 25.51 45.23 -8.38
N GLN A 69 25.01 44.26 -9.15
CA GLN A 69 24.36 44.47 -10.45
C GLN A 69 22.89 44.94 -10.31
N HIS A 70 22.17 44.39 -9.31
CA HIS A 70 20.75 44.63 -9.03
C HIS A 70 20.57 45.14 -7.59
N PRO A 71 20.83 46.44 -7.31
CA PRO A 71 20.78 46.97 -5.96
C PRO A 71 19.36 46.95 -5.40
N THR A 72 19.17 46.30 -4.26
CA THR A 72 17.87 46.22 -3.57
C THR A 72 17.93 46.80 -2.17
N THR A 73 16.77 47.18 -1.62
CA THR A 73 16.54 47.48 -0.20
C THR A 73 15.93 46.30 0.55
N SER A 74 15.52 45.22 -0.15
CA SER A 74 14.86 44.07 0.44
C SER A 74 15.36 42.77 -0.21
N LEU A 75 16.28 42.09 0.47
CA LEU A 75 16.83 40.80 0.07
C LEU A 75 16.17 39.67 0.88
N THR A 76 15.68 38.63 0.21
CA THR A 76 15.31 37.34 0.83
C THR A 76 16.31 36.29 0.40
N LEU A 77 16.87 35.55 1.35
CA LEU A 77 17.60 34.30 1.08
C LEU A 77 16.68 33.13 1.46
N VAL A 78 16.60 32.13 0.59
CA VAL A 78 15.84 30.90 0.78
C VAL A 78 16.83 29.74 0.65
N ALA A 79 16.97 28.96 1.71
CA ALA A 79 18.06 27.99 1.85
C ALA A 79 17.73 26.97 2.94
N HIS A 80 18.49 25.87 2.98
CA HIS A 80 18.65 25.08 4.20
C HIS A 80 19.53 25.82 5.21
N GLY A 81 19.36 25.51 6.49
CA GLY A 81 20.04 26.23 7.58
C GLY A 81 19.96 25.51 8.91
N ALA A 82 20.79 25.99 9.84
CA ALA A 82 20.97 25.46 11.19
C ALA A 82 21.24 26.64 12.16
N PRO A 83 21.21 26.44 13.49
CA PRO A 83 21.48 27.50 14.48
C PRO A 83 22.78 28.28 14.20
N GLY A 84 22.66 29.49 13.66
CA GLY A 84 23.79 30.35 13.30
C GLY A 84 24.45 30.07 11.93
N GLU A 85 23.77 29.38 11.01
CA GLU A 85 24.30 28.97 9.70
C GLU A 85 23.25 29.05 8.56
N LEU A 86 23.72 29.35 7.34
CA LEU A 86 22.98 29.25 6.07
C LEU A 86 23.81 28.51 5.02
N GLN A 87 23.21 27.56 4.29
CA GLN A 87 23.82 26.93 3.11
C GLN A 87 23.59 27.80 1.86
N LEU A 88 24.65 28.21 1.15
CA LEU A 88 24.57 29.13 -0.01
C LEU A 88 25.60 28.76 -1.09
N GLY A 89 25.16 28.04 -2.13
CA GLY A 89 26.05 27.54 -3.18
C GLY A 89 27.08 26.54 -2.62
N ALA A 90 28.32 26.59 -3.09
CA ALA A 90 29.42 25.76 -2.58
C ALA A 90 29.87 26.12 -1.15
N ASP A 91 29.29 27.17 -0.56
CA ASP A 91 29.73 27.74 0.71
C ASP A 91 28.63 27.77 1.77
N LYS A 92 29.06 27.91 3.03
CA LYS A 92 28.20 28.18 4.17
C LYS A 92 28.46 29.59 4.69
N LEU A 93 27.42 30.33 5.05
CA LEU A 93 27.52 31.60 5.76
C LEU A 93 27.15 31.35 7.22
N GLN A 94 28.14 31.31 8.11
CA GLN A 94 27.96 30.88 9.51
C GLN A 94 28.72 31.76 10.51
N LEU A 95 28.34 31.71 11.79
CA LEU A 95 28.90 32.55 12.86
C LEU A 95 30.44 32.60 12.86
N ALA A 96 31.09 31.46 12.68
CA ALA A 96 32.55 31.35 12.66
C ALA A 96 33.23 32.09 11.48
N ASN A 97 32.57 32.20 10.31
CA ASN A 97 33.17 32.76 9.09
C ASN A 97 32.64 34.15 8.68
N LEU A 98 31.67 34.73 9.41
CA LEU A 98 31.19 36.11 9.22
C LEU A 98 32.32 37.14 9.06
N ASN A 99 33.40 36.98 9.84
CA ASN A 99 34.56 37.86 9.78
C ASN A 99 35.31 37.78 8.44
N THR A 100 35.43 36.59 7.85
CA THR A 100 36.01 36.37 6.52
C THR A 100 35.22 37.14 5.45
N TYR A 101 33.90 36.99 5.46
CA TYR A 101 32.99 37.64 4.51
C TYR A 101 32.69 39.13 4.81
N THR A 102 33.38 39.76 5.76
CA THR A 102 33.19 41.16 6.16
C THR A 102 33.06 42.14 4.98
N GLN A 103 33.89 42.01 3.94
CA GLN A 103 33.86 42.93 2.79
C GLN A 103 32.67 42.67 1.84
N HIS A 104 32.23 41.42 1.76
CA HIS A 104 31.12 40.98 0.93
C HIS A 104 29.80 41.45 1.56
N LEU A 105 29.58 41.11 2.83
CA LEU A 105 28.39 41.49 3.62
C LEU A 105 28.21 43.02 3.70
N LYS A 106 29.30 43.77 3.90
CA LYS A 106 29.29 45.26 3.89
C LYS A 106 29.01 45.87 2.51
N SER A 107 28.97 45.08 1.45
CA SER A 107 28.65 45.52 0.09
C SER A 107 27.20 45.21 -0.35
N TRP A 108 26.48 44.35 0.39
CA TRP A 108 25.13 43.90 0.04
C TRP A 108 24.10 45.04 0.02
N PHE A 109 24.22 46.04 0.91
CA PHE A 109 23.31 47.19 0.92
C PHE A 109 24.06 48.52 0.76
N ARG A 110 23.59 49.36 -0.17
CA ARG A 110 24.21 50.68 -0.45
C ARG A 110 23.78 51.78 0.54
N THR A 111 22.69 51.56 1.29
CA THR A 111 22.12 52.47 2.28
C THR A 111 21.45 51.67 3.39
N ALA A 112 22.00 51.71 4.60
CA ALA A 112 21.56 50.90 5.74
C ALA A 112 20.15 51.26 6.26
N ASP A 113 19.82 52.56 6.34
CA ASP A 113 18.67 53.12 7.07
C ASP A 113 17.25 52.63 6.65
N ALA A 114 17.15 51.80 5.61
CA ALA A 114 15.91 51.17 5.16
C ALA A 114 16.08 49.70 4.70
N ALA A 115 17.28 49.12 4.85
CA ALA A 115 17.61 47.79 4.31
C ALA A 115 17.00 46.65 5.13
N ARG A 116 16.58 45.57 4.46
CA ARG A 116 16.09 44.33 5.06
C ARG A 116 16.76 43.10 4.46
N LEU A 117 17.12 42.17 5.33
CA LEU A 117 17.59 40.83 4.99
C LEU A 117 16.64 39.81 5.65
N THR A 118 15.90 39.05 4.84
CA THR A 118 15.01 38.00 5.33
C THR A 118 15.66 36.64 5.05
N LEU A 119 15.76 35.80 6.06
CA LEU A 119 16.33 34.46 5.99
C LEU A 119 15.20 33.45 6.16
N LEU A 120 14.82 32.79 5.07
CA LEU A 120 13.83 31.72 5.04
C LEU A 120 14.58 30.39 4.97
N ALA A 121 15.02 29.95 6.16
CA ALA A 121 15.83 28.77 6.38
C ALA A 121 15.59 28.27 7.81
N CYS A 122 15.72 26.96 8.03
CA CYS A 122 15.43 26.31 9.30
C CYS A 122 16.34 26.81 10.44
N GLN A 123 15.73 27.14 11.58
CA GLN A 123 16.36 27.34 12.90
C GLN A 123 17.53 28.34 12.98
N VAL A 124 17.78 29.15 11.95
CA VAL A 124 18.95 30.04 11.86
C VAL A 124 19.10 31.03 13.01
N ALA A 125 18.00 31.43 13.66
CA ALA A 125 17.97 32.30 14.84
C ALA A 125 17.76 31.56 16.18
N ALA A 126 17.85 30.22 16.20
CA ALA A 126 17.71 29.43 17.42
C ALA A 126 18.99 29.44 18.27
N GLY A 127 18.82 29.29 19.59
CA GLY A 127 19.92 29.26 20.55
C GLY A 127 20.76 30.55 20.63
N ASP A 128 21.84 30.48 21.39
CA ASP A 128 22.79 31.59 21.53
C ASP A 128 23.57 31.82 20.22
N ALA A 129 23.98 30.75 19.54
CA ALA A 129 24.70 30.82 18.26
C ALA A 129 23.88 31.52 17.15
N GLY A 130 22.59 31.17 16.99
CA GLY A 130 21.71 31.85 16.05
C GLY A 130 21.44 33.32 16.43
N THR A 131 21.36 33.61 17.74
CA THR A 131 21.21 34.99 18.23
C THR A 131 22.45 35.84 17.91
N GLU A 132 23.66 35.33 18.13
CA GLU A 132 24.91 36.02 17.79
C GLU A 132 25.11 36.15 16.27
N PHE A 133 24.76 35.12 15.49
CA PHE A 133 24.84 35.15 14.03
C PHE A 133 23.94 36.23 13.41
N VAL A 134 22.67 36.29 13.83
CA VAL A 134 21.71 37.31 13.37
C VAL A 134 22.17 38.71 13.77
N ALA A 135 22.74 38.88 14.97
CA ALA A 135 23.31 40.16 15.40
C ALA A 135 24.55 40.56 14.58
N GLY A 136 25.47 39.62 14.31
CA GLY A 136 26.66 39.82 13.50
C GLY A 136 26.32 40.16 12.04
N LEU A 137 25.34 39.48 11.44
CA LEU A 137 24.81 39.84 10.12
C LEU A 137 24.19 41.25 10.11
N ALA A 138 23.45 41.64 11.15
CA ALA A 138 22.88 42.98 11.24
C ALA A 138 23.96 44.06 11.35
N GLU A 139 25.02 43.86 12.14
CA GLU A 139 26.15 44.80 12.22
C GLU A 139 26.94 44.87 10.90
N LEU A 140 27.20 43.72 10.26
CA LEU A 140 28.01 43.67 9.03
C LEU A 140 27.26 44.18 7.80
N THR A 141 25.98 43.87 7.64
CA THR A 141 25.18 44.32 6.49
C THR A 141 24.55 45.71 6.69
N GLY A 142 24.38 46.14 7.95
CA GLY A 142 23.63 47.34 8.31
C GLY A 142 22.11 47.22 8.10
N ALA A 143 21.60 46.03 7.78
CA ALA A 143 20.18 45.79 7.52
C ALA A 143 19.42 45.31 8.77
N VAL A 144 18.10 45.48 8.75
CA VAL A 144 17.22 44.74 9.67
C VAL A 144 17.17 43.29 9.20
N VAL A 145 17.84 42.40 9.93
CA VAL A 145 17.81 40.95 9.68
C VAL A 145 16.54 40.36 10.32
N THR A 146 15.88 39.44 9.62
CA THR A 146 14.75 38.64 10.12
C THR A 146 14.99 37.19 9.74
N ALA A 147 14.96 36.29 10.70
CA ALA A 147 15.27 34.86 10.54
C ALA A 147 14.36 34.02 11.47
N ALA A 148 14.19 32.74 11.14
CA ALA A 148 13.38 31.83 11.95
C ALA A 148 14.20 31.19 13.08
N ALA A 149 13.60 31.07 14.27
CA ALA A 149 14.13 30.27 15.38
C ALA A 149 13.44 28.88 15.47
N THR A 150 12.79 28.48 14.37
CA THR A 150 12.00 27.25 14.18
C THR A 150 12.32 26.69 12.80
N VAL A 151 11.82 25.49 12.47
CA VAL A 151 11.78 25.02 11.07
C VAL A 151 11.04 26.03 10.16
N VAL A 152 11.33 25.96 8.85
CA VAL A 152 10.73 26.80 7.81
C VAL A 152 10.39 25.93 6.61
N GLY A 153 9.15 26.01 6.14
CA GLY A 153 8.58 25.09 5.15
C GLY A 153 7.24 24.56 5.64
N ASN A 154 6.66 23.55 4.97
CA ASN A 154 5.53 22.72 5.44
C ASN A 154 4.50 23.43 6.35
N GLY A 155 3.85 24.50 5.85
CA GLY A 155 2.93 25.35 6.62
C GLY A 155 3.58 26.23 7.73
N GLN A 156 4.70 25.81 8.32
CA GLN A 156 5.52 26.51 9.32
C GLN A 156 6.31 27.71 8.74
N TRP A 157 5.62 28.61 8.04
CA TRP A 157 6.23 29.78 7.43
C TRP A 157 6.21 30.99 8.36
N PRO A 158 7.36 31.66 8.61
CA PRO A 158 7.37 32.89 9.41
C PRO A 158 6.57 33.97 8.66
N PRO A 159 5.76 34.83 9.34
CA PRO A 159 4.82 35.74 8.66
C PRO A 159 5.45 36.70 7.63
N VAL A 160 6.76 36.93 7.68
CA VAL A 160 7.53 37.68 6.68
C VAL A 160 7.59 36.99 5.32
N ALA A 161 7.55 35.65 5.24
CA ALA A 161 7.55 34.89 3.98
C ALA A 161 6.40 35.28 3.05
N THR A 162 5.27 35.69 3.63
CA THR A 162 4.10 36.22 2.91
C THR A 162 4.38 37.52 2.13
N GLN A 163 5.53 38.18 2.33
CA GLN A 163 5.95 39.34 1.54
C GLN A 163 6.64 38.91 0.23
N THR A 164 7.29 37.74 0.23
CA THR A 164 8.01 37.16 -0.93
C THR A 164 7.08 36.27 -1.77
N PHE A 165 6.26 35.45 -1.11
CA PHE A 165 5.42 34.44 -1.75
C PHE A 165 3.92 34.69 -1.56
N ARG A 166 3.11 34.05 -2.41
CA ARG A 166 1.65 33.97 -2.29
C ARG A 166 1.30 32.94 -1.21
N GLN A 167 0.24 33.23 -0.43
CA GLN A 167 -0.21 32.36 0.66
C GLN A 167 -0.49 30.93 0.14
N SER A 168 -1.24 30.80 -0.96
CA SER A 168 -1.59 29.53 -1.62
C SER A 168 -0.42 28.73 -2.22
N VAL A 169 0.83 29.13 -1.99
CA VAL A 169 2.01 28.29 -2.24
C VAL A 169 2.68 27.93 -0.92
N LEU A 170 2.71 28.84 0.05
CA LEU A 170 3.10 28.53 1.43
C LEU A 170 2.17 27.48 2.08
N ASP A 171 0.89 27.49 1.70
CA ASP A 171 -0.16 26.53 2.12
C ASP A 171 -0.07 25.16 1.40
N THR A 172 0.83 24.99 0.42
CA THR A 172 0.93 23.79 -0.43
C THR A 172 2.35 23.23 -0.50
N TYR A 173 3.35 24.03 -0.16
CA TYR A 173 4.73 23.61 0.01
C TYR A 173 4.87 22.77 1.27
N SER A 174 5.17 21.48 1.11
CA SER A 174 5.16 20.46 2.16
C SER A 174 6.53 20.05 2.70
N ALA A 175 7.63 20.59 2.18
CA ALA A 175 8.97 20.19 2.61
C ALA A 175 9.40 20.88 3.92
N THR A 176 10.03 20.14 4.82
CA THR A 176 10.77 20.58 6.02
C THR A 176 11.97 19.64 6.24
N LEU A 177 12.67 19.71 7.39
CA LEU A 177 13.86 18.90 7.66
C LEU A 177 13.51 17.40 7.72
N VAL A 178 14.04 16.61 6.78
CA VAL A 178 13.80 15.17 6.65
C VAL A 178 14.02 14.39 7.95
N LEU A 179 15.02 14.75 8.75
CA LEU A 179 15.22 14.21 10.09
C LEU A 179 15.06 15.26 11.18
N THR A 180 14.15 15.00 12.12
CA THR A 180 13.96 15.77 13.35
C THR A 180 14.36 14.95 14.57
N PHE A 181 15.13 15.54 15.50
CA PHE A 181 15.54 14.84 16.72
C PHE A 181 14.33 14.54 17.60
N LYS A 182 14.20 13.29 18.05
CA LYS A 182 13.11 12.84 18.92
C LYS A 182 13.59 12.71 20.37
N GLN A 183 14.65 11.94 20.58
CA GLN A 183 15.21 11.58 21.88
C GLN A 183 16.58 10.93 21.71
N ALA A 184 17.35 10.84 22.78
CA ALA A 184 18.50 9.95 22.86
C ALA A 184 18.58 9.28 24.23
N ILE A 185 19.19 8.10 24.26
CA ILE A 185 19.43 7.29 25.45
C ILE A 185 20.94 7.07 25.53
N LYS A 186 21.61 7.67 26.53
CA LYS A 186 23.03 7.39 26.82
C LYS A 186 23.15 6.27 27.86
N ASP A 187 24.33 5.68 27.97
CA ASP A 187 24.65 4.76 29.06
C ASP A 187 24.36 5.41 30.44
N GLY A 188 23.71 4.65 31.33
CA GLY A 188 23.27 5.11 32.64
C GLY A 188 22.14 6.16 32.68
N SER A 189 21.50 6.48 31.55
CA SER A 189 20.46 7.54 31.50
C SER A 189 19.08 7.12 32.05
N LEU A 190 18.91 5.88 32.48
CA LEU A 190 17.65 5.32 32.99
C LEU A 190 17.70 5.13 34.52
N ASP A 191 16.54 5.22 35.17
CA ASP A 191 16.34 5.04 36.62
C ASP A 191 17.32 5.78 37.56
N GLY A 192 17.53 7.08 37.27
CA GLY A 192 18.04 8.04 38.26
C GLY A 192 19.56 8.08 38.43
N GLY A 193 20.31 7.56 37.45
CA GLY A 193 21.77 7.60 37.43
C GLY A 193 22.44 6.36 38.03
N ASP A 194 21.81 5.20 37.92
CA ASP A 194 22.50 3.92 38.01
C ASP A 194 23.12 3.61 36.64
N PRO A 195 24.47 3.61 36.50
CA PRO A 195 25.12 3.39 35.20
C PRO A 195 24.92 1.97 34.67
N ASP A 196 24.62 1.00 35.53
CA ASP A 196 24.73 -0.42 35.19
C ASP A 196 23.50 -1.00 34.44
N VAL A 197 22.48 -0.17 34.13
CA VAL A 197 21.12 -0.59 33.71
C VAL A 197 20.98 -0.93 32.22
N ASN A 198 21.37 -0.01 31.31
CA ASN A 198 21.11 -0.13 29.87
C ASN A 198 22.33 -0.51 29.02
N ARG A 199 23.54 -0.51 29.58
CA ARG A 199 24.73 -1.15 28.99
C ARG A 199 25.06 -0.69 27.58
N LEU A 200 25.12 0.63 27.41
CA LEU A 200 25.41 1.27 26.12
C LEU A 200 26.88 1.68 26.00
N PHE A 201 27.77 1.22 26.88
CA PHE A 201 29.18 1.60 26.81
C PHE A 201 29.88 0.98 25.59
N GLY A 202 30.25 1.84 24.65
CA GLY A 202 30.77 1.47 23.33
C GLY A 202 29.74 0.77 22.44
N THR A 203 28.59 1.39 22.17
CA THR A 203 27.63 0.91 21.17
C THR A 203 28.28 0.73 19.79
N SER A 204 27.90 -0.35 19.09
CA SER A 204 28.59 -0.84 17.89
C SER A 204 27.64 -1.16 16.73
N GLY A 205 26.47 -1.74 17.00
CA GLY A 205 25.46 -2.07 15.99
C GLY A 205 24.04 -1.82 16.47
N VAL A 206 23.11 -1.69 15.52
CA VAL A 206 21.69 -1.42 15.78
C VAL A 206 20.80 -2.04 14.71
N THR A 207 19.68 -2.64 15.12
CA THR A 207 18.67 -3.20 14.20
C THR A 207 17.27 -3.14 14.81
N VAL A 208 16.23 -3.30 13.98
CA VAL A 208 14.81 -3.22 14.37
C VAL A 208 14.12 -4.54 14.01
N SER A 209 13.21 -5.03 14.86
CA SER A 209 12.40 -6.21 14.51
C SER A 209 11.50 -5.94 13.28
N PRO A 210 11.28 -6.93 12.39
CA PRO A 210 10.39 -6.75 11.22
C PRO A 210 8.95 -6.34 11.57
N ASP A 211 8.49 -6.67 12.78
CA ASP A 211 7.18 -6.26 13.31
C ASP A 211 7.13 -4.79 13.80
N GLY A 212 8.27 -4.08 13.81
CA GLY A 212 8.38 -2.69 14.27
C GLY A 212 8.20 -2.48 15.78
N THR A 213 8.21 -3.53 16.59
CA THR A 213 7.93 -3.45 18.04
C THR A 213 9.15 -3.38 18.94
N GLN A 214 10.37 -3.64 18.43
CA GLN A 214 11.60 -3.62 19.23
C GLN A 214 12.83 -3.14 18.46
N VAL A 215 13.75 -2.50 19.17
CA VAL A 215 15.08 -2.10 18.70
C VAL A 215 16.14 -2.84 19.52
N PHE A 216 17.13 -3.39 18.83
CA PHE A 216 18.25 -4.14 19.40
C PHE A 216 19.53 -3.35 19.19
N VAL A 217 20.33 -3.20 20.25
CA VAL A 217 21.63 -2.51 20.22
C VAL A 217 22.70 -3.41 20.81
N THR A 218 23.80 -3.56 20.10
CA THR A 218 25.03 -4.21 20.58
C THR A 218 25.99 -3.18 21.16
N SER A 219 26.70 -3.56 22.22
CA SER A 219 27.77 -2.74 22.81
C SER A 219 29.04 -3.58 22.96
N ALA A 220 30.09 -3.21 22.23
CA ALA A 220 31.32 -3.97 22.14
C ALA A 220 32.13 -3.97 23.44
N ILE A 221 32.06 -2.88 24.24
CA ILE A 221 32.86 -2.72 25.47
C ILE A 221 32.11 -3.24 26.71
N ASP A 222 30.80 -3.03 26.80
CA ASP A 222 29.93 -3.64 27.82
C ASP A 222 29.64 -5.13 27.58
N ALA A 223 30.08 -5.68 26.43
CA ALA A 223 29.86 -7.06 25.99
C ALA A 223 28.38 -7.47 26.03
N SER A 224 27.51 -6.65 25.44
CA SER A 224 26.06 -6.71 25.66
C SER A 224 25.21 -6.65 24.37
N LEU A 225 23.98 -7.13 24.52
CA LEU A 225 22.84 -6.92 23.63
C LEU A 225 21.70 -6.31 24.46
N THR A 226 21.38 -5.04 24.23
CA THR A 226 20.30 -4.31 24.89
C THR A 226 19.07 -4.24 23.98
N VAL A 227 17.90 -4.49 24.57
CA VAL A 227 16.60 -4.53 23.88
C VAL A 227 15.69 -3.42 24.41
N PHE A 228 15.18 -2.60 23.49
CA PHE A 228 14.16 -1.60 23.76
C PHE A 228 12.85 -2.00 23.07
N ASN A 229 11.72 -1.85 23.76
CA ASN A 229 10.40 -1.90 23.13
C ASN A 229 10.13 -0.54 22.47
N LEU A 230 9.73 -0.59 21.21
CA LEU A 230 9.36 0.54 20.36
C LEU A 230 7.83 0.65 20.35
N ASP A 231 7.28 1.78 20.81
CA ASP A 231 5.85 2.05 20.64
C ASP A 231 5.53 2.58 19.23
N ALA A 232 4.25 2.55 18.86
CA ALA A 232 3.81 2.94 17.53
C ALA A 232 3.97 4.44 17.22
N PHE A 233 4.31 5.28 18.20
CA PHE A 233 4.68 6.68 18.02
C PHE A 233 6.20 6.87 17.90
N GLY A 234 6.99 5.79 17.94
CA GLY A 234 8.44 5.79 17.83
C GLY A 234 9.20 5.96 19.16
N ASN A 235 8.52 5.88 20.31
CA ASN A 235 9.18 6.04 21.61
C ASN A 235 9.81 4.73 22.07
N LEU A 236 10.96 4.81 22.76
CA LEU A 236 11.66 3.63 23.30
C LEU A 236 11.44 3.48 24.80
N THR A 237 11.22 2.24 25.23
CA THR A 237 11.26 1.84 26.65
C THR A 237 12.19 0.65 26.82
N PHE A 238 13.00 0.61 27.88
CA PHE A 238 13.91 -0.50 28.13
C PHE A 238 13.12 -1.81 28.39
N SER A 239 13.56 -2.90 27.77
CA SER A 239 12.93 -4.23 27.89
C SER A 239 13.84 -5.23 28.58
N GLN A 240 15.06 -5.40 28.05
CA GLN A 240 15.99 -6.45 28.47
C GLN A 240 17.42 -6.01 28.20
N VAL A 241 18.38 -6.56 28.95
CA VAL A 241 19.78 -6.60 28.56
C VAL A 241 20.33 -8.01 28.74
N ILE A 242 21.07 -8.48 27.75
CA ILE A 242 21.89 -9.70 27.78
C ILE A 242 23.36 -9.26 27.75
N ARG A 243 24.24 -9.99 28.43
CA ARG A 243 25.67 -9.69 28.49
C ARG A 243 26.51 -10.94 28.77
N ASP A 244 27.80 -10.87 28.46
CA ASP A 244 28.79 -11.87 28.86
C ASP A 244 28.72 -12.16 30.38
N SER A 245 28.44 -13.42 30.71
CA SER A 245 28.20 -13.90 32.08
C SER A 245 28.09 -15.43 32.13
N PHE A 246 28.16 -16.01 33.34
CA PHE A 246 28.04 -17.47 33.56
C PHE A 246 26.73 -18.15 33.04
N GLU A 247 25.77 -17.40 32.51
CA GLU A 247 24.54 -17.92 31.90
C GLU A 247 24.43 -17.62 30.39
N VAL A 248 25.30 -16.75 29.84
CA VAL A 248 25.48 -16.42 28.42
C VAL A 248 26.96 -16.02 28.24
N ASP A 249 27.81 -16.97 27.84
CA ASP A 249 29.23 -16.72 27.53
C ASP A 249 29.37 -16.17 26.08
N GLU A 250 30.52 -15.59 25.74
CA GLU A 250 30.97 -15.27 24.35
C GLU A 250 30.32 -14.04 23.65
N LEU A 251 30.13 -12.93 24.38
CA LEU A 251 29.62 -11.63 23.85
C LEU A 251 30.65 -10.48 23.86
N PHE A 252 31.92 -10.71 24.18
CA PHE A 252 32.94 -9.67 24.15
C PHE A 252 33.21 -9.18 22.72
N GLY A 253 33.15 -7.86 22.51
CA GLY A 253 33.25 -7.27 21.18
C GLY A 253 32.02 -7.51 20.29
N ALA A 254 30.82 -7.73 20.88
CA ALA A 254 29.55 -7.73 20.15
C ALA A 254 29.47 -6.53 19.18
N PHE A 255 29.26 -6.79 17.89
CA PHE A 255 29.33 -5.79 16.82
C PHE A 255 28.10 -5.86 15.91
N GLY A 256 28.12 -6.63 14.83
CA GLY A 256 26.97 -6.81 13.94
C GLY A 256 25.79 -7.49 14.64
N VAL A 257 24.58 -7.01 14.35
CA VAL A 257 23.33 -7.55 14.90
C VAL A 257 22.22 -7.52 13.86
N ALA A 258 21.53 -8.65 13.70
CA ALA A 258 20.45 -8.80 12.72
C ALA A 258 19.29 -9.65 13.27
N VAL A 259 18.11 -9.51 12.67
CA VAL A 259 16.88 -10.24 13.04
C VAL A 259 16.45 -11.13 11.86
N SER A 260 15.94 -12.33 12.12
CA SER A 260 15.37 -13.18 11.06
C SER A 260 14.15 -12.51 10.41
N PRO A 261 13.86 -12.74 9.11
CA PRO A 261 12.69 -12.17 8.43
C PRO A 261 11.34 -12.53 9.07
N ASP A 262 11.27 -13.67 9.75
CA ASP A 262 10.11 -14.14 10.53
C ASP A 262 9.97 -13.47 11.91
N GLY A 263 10.93 -12.62 12.32
CA GLY A 263 10.95 -11.93 13.60
C GLY A 263 11.18 -12.82 14.83
N SER A 264 11.51 -14.11 14.64
CA SER A 264 11.59 -15.11 15.72
C SER A 264 12.99 -15.28 16.34
N GLN A 265 14.04 -14.72 15.74
CA GLN A 265 15.42 -14.84 16.23
C GLN A 265 16.24 -13.56 16.01
N VAL A 266 17.21 -13.34 16.90
CA VAL A 266 18.23 -12.28 16.81
C VAL A 266 19.61 -12.92 16.80
N PHE A 267 20.48 -12.44 15.92
CA PHE A 267 21.84 -12.94 15.70
C PHE A 267 22.83 -11.83 16.07
N VAL A 268 23.85 -12.15 16.85
CA VAL A 268 24.93 -11.22 17.23
C VAL A 268 26.28 -11.81 16.85
N ALA A 269 27.06 -11.07 16.07
CA ALA A 269 28.46 -11.38 15.78
C ALA A 269 29.37 -10.70 16.83
N SER A 270 30.30 -11.45 17.43
CA SER A 270 31.21 -10.95 18.46
C SER A 270 32.65 -10.99 17.98
N THR A 271 33.22 -9.81 17.70
CA THR A 271 34.59 -9.63 17.18
C THR A 271 35.68 -10.05 18.16
N GLY A 272 35.43 -9.96 19.47
CA GLY A 272 36.41 -10.27 20.52
C GLY A 272 36.41 -11.73 20.97
N ASP A 273 35.25 -12.38 20.93
CA ASP A 273 35.07 -13.78 21.28
C ASP A 273 34.97 -14.73 20.07
N ASN A 274 35.12 -14.23 18.84
CA ASN A 274 35.15 -15.04 17.61
C ASN A 274 33.89 -15.91 17.43
N SER A 275 32.72 -15.33 17.67
CA SER A 275 31.45 -16.06 17.81
C SER A 275 30.28 -15.46 17.03
N LEU A 276 29.29 -16.31 16.75
CA LEU A 276 27.92 -15.92 16.41
C LEU A 276 26.98 -16.51 17.48
N THR A 277 26.28 -15.65 18.20
CA THR A 277 25.30 -16.04 19.22
C THR A 277 23.88 -15.80 18.70
N VAL A 278 23.03 -16.81 18.84
CA VAL A 278 21.65 -16.85 18.33
C VAL A 278 20.68 -16.87 19.50
N PHE A 279 19.79 -15.87 19.54
CA PHE A 279 18.75 -15.73 20.54
C PHE A 279 17.38 -16.03 19.92
N SER A 280 16.59 -16.90 20.57
CA SER A 280 15.17 -17.05 20.25
C SER A 280 14.39 -15.89 20.87
N ARG A 281 13.43 -15.35 20.11
CA ARG A 281 12.54 -14.25 20.52
C ARG A 281 11.13 -14.78 20.72
N ASP A 282 10.57 -14.58 21.90
CA ASP A 282 9.19 -15.01 22.20
C ASP A 282 8.14 -13.98 21.76
N SER A 283 6.86 -14.31 21.92
CA SER A 283 5.72 -13.44 21.54
C SER A 283 5.53 -12.20 22.43
N ALA A 284 6.36 -12.03 23.48
CA ALA A 284 6.46 -10.82 24.29
C ALA A 284 7.74 -10.02 23.97
N GLY A 285 8.54 -10.47 22.99
CA GLY A 285 9.80 -9.84 22.61
C GLY A 285 10.95 -10.14 23.57
N ILE A 286 10.84 -11.17 24.42
CA ILE A 286 11.93 -11.57 25.33
C ILE A 286 12.90 -12.48 24.57
N LEU A 287 14.18 -12.19 24.69
CA LEU A 287 15.28 -12.96 24.10
C LEU A 287 15.81 -14.02 25.07
N THR A 288 16.09 -15.22 24.57
CA THR A 288 16.76 -16.32 25.29
C THR A 288 17.80 -16.97 24.37
N GLU A 289 19.00 -17.26 24.87
CA GLU A 289 20.04 -17.95 24.07
C GLU A 289 19.51 -19.30 23.57
N GLN A 290 19.57 -19.52 22.25
CA GLN A 290 19.21 -20.78 21.59
C GLN A 290 20.46 -21.55 21.15
N GLN A 291 21.46 -20.85 20.61
CA GLN A 291 22.65 -21.48 20.05
C GLN A 291 23.85 -20.52 20.05
N LEU A 292 25.02 -21.07 20.35
CA LEU A 292 26.32 -20.40 20.26
C LEU A 292 27.21 -21.15 19.26
N LEU A 293 27.72 -20.43 18.27
CA LEU A 293 28.74 -20.88 17.32
C LEU A 293 30.02 -20.09 17.61
N LYS A 294 31.18 -20.74 17.65
CA LYS A 294 32.48 -20.09 17.94
C LYS A 294 33.57 -20.74 17.11
N ASP A 295 34.57 -19.95 16.71
CA ASP A 295 35.70 -20.43 15.93
C ASP A 295 36.44 -21.60 16.61
N GLY A 296 36.91 -22.55 15.79
CA GLY A 296 37.61 -23.77 16.22
C GLY A 296 36.79 -24.71 17.11
N ARG A 297 35.46 -24.51 17.23
CA ARG A 297 34.59 -25.27 18.15
C ARG A 297 33.66 -26.22 17.39
N GLY A 298 34.15 -27.42 17.12
CA GLY A 298 33.38 -28.51 16.51
C GLY A 298 33.67 -28.59 15.02
N ASP A 299 32.66 -28.33 14.20
CA ASP A 299 32.79 -28.17 12.74
C ASP A 299 32.64 -26.68 12.33
N ILE A 300 32.84 -25.75 13.27
CA ILE A 300 32.78 -24.30 13.08
C ILE A 300 34.20 -23.76 12.97
N GLU A 301 34.50 -23.10 11.85
CA GLU A 301 35.78 -22.49 11.49
C GLU A 301 35.48 -21.16 10.78
N ALA A 302 36.48 -20.29 10.64
CA ALA A 302 36.39 -19.00 9.94
C ALA A 302 35.45 -17.96 10.61
N LEU A 303 35.54 -17.86 11.94
CA LEU A 303 34.84 -16.85 12.75
C LEU A 303 35.78 -15.94 13.59
N GLU A 304 37.10 -15.98 13.41
CA GLU A 304 38.02 -15.04 14.06
C GLU A 304 37.78 -13.60 13.57
N GLY A 305 37.42 -12.71 14.49
CA GLY A 305 36.96 -11.36 14.17
C GLY A 305 35.60 -11.28 13.48
N ALA A 306 34.65 -12.18 13.81
CA ALA A 306 33.26 -12.10 13.33
C ALA A 306 32.67 -10.70 13.55
N THR A 307 32.46 -9.95 12.46
CA THR A 307 32.18 -8.51 12.47
C THR A 307 30.73 -8.19 12.14
N ASP A 308 30.18 -8.75 11.06
CA ASP A 308 28.83 -8.44 10.57
C ASP A 308 28.06 -9.70 10.14
N VAL A 309 26.72 -9.62 10.14
CA VAL A 309 25.81 -10.75 9.93
C VAL A 309 24.56 -10.37 9.13
N ALA A 310 24.27 -11.12 8.07
CA ALA A 310 23.05 -10.98 7.26
C ALA A 310 22.29 -12.31 7.12
N ILE A 311 20.98 -12.23 6.89
CA ILE A 311 20.09 -13.39 6.70
C ILE A 311 19.48 -13.31 5.30
N ALA A 312 19.37 -14.44 4.61
CA ALA A 312 18.69 -14.49 3.31
C ALA A 312 17.19 -14.10 3.45
N PRO A 313 16.58 -13.40 2.46
CA PRO A 313 15.15 -13.03 2.53
C PRO A 313 14.19 -14.21 2.67
N ASP A 314 14.59 -15.41 2.25
CA ASP A 314 13.84 -16.66 2.44
C ASP A 314 13.97 -17.29 3.85
N GLY A 315 14.76 -16.68 4.74
CA GLY A 315 14.98 -17.13 6.11
C GLY A 315 15.74 -18.45 6.26
N SER A 316 16.31 -19.00 5.18
CA SER A 316 16.93 -20.34 5.16
C SER A 316 18.44 -20.37 5.41
N GLN A 317 19.12 -19.22 5.32
CA GLN A 317 20.57 -19.13 5.49
C GLN A 317 21.00 -17.84 6.20
N VAL A 318 22.08 -17.95 6.96
CA VAL A 318 22.76 -16.85 7.66
C VAL A 318 24.20 -16.75 7.14
N TYR A 319 24.65 -15.53 6.94
CA TYR A 319 25.99 -15.16 6.46
C TYR A 319 26.69 -14.36 7.54
N VAL A 320 27.94 -14.71 7.86
CA VAL A 320 28.78 -13.96 8.78
C VAL A 320 30.08 -13.60 8.07
N VAL A 321 30.54 -12.36 8.20
CA VAL A 321 31.87 -11.95 7.73
C VAL A 321 32.82 -11.75 8.89
N SER A 322 34.05 -12.22 8.70
CA SER A 322 35.07 -12.35 9.74
C SER A 322 36.33 -11.65 9.27
N SER A 323 36.74 -10.59 9.96
CA SER A 323 37.77 -9.68 9.48
C SER A 323 39.20 -10.21 9.67
N VAL A 324 39.46 -10.99 10.73
CA VAL A 324 40.79 -11.58 10.99
C VAL A 324 40.99 -12.83 10.14
N ASP A 325 39.99 -13.71 10.07
CA ASP A 325 40.00 -14.85 9.14
C ASP A 325 39.85 -14.44 7.66
N SER A 326 39.44 -13.20 7.38
CA SER A 326 39.23 -12.67 6.02
C SER A 326 38.28 -13.55 5.20
N ALA A 327 37.08 -13.76 5.74
CA ALA A 327 36.18 -14.82 5.28
C ALA A 327 34.69 -14.46 5.31
N LEU A 328 33.92 -15.12 4.45
CA LEU A 328 32.47 -15.22 4.46
C LEU A 328 32.05 -16.64 4.87
N THR A 329 31.49 -16.78 6.07
CA THR A 329 30.98 -18.05 6.62
C THR A 329 29.48 -18.19 6.36
N VAL A 330 29.07 -19.34 5.81
CA VAL A 330 27.71 -19.65 5.38
C VAL A 330 27.10 -20.74 6.26
N LEU A 331 25.96 -20.42 6.86
CA LEU A 331 25.24 -21.27 7.81
C LEU A 331 23.84 -21.57 7.27
N ASP A 332 23.45 -22.85 7.24
CA ASP A 332 22.09 -23.29 6.91
C ASP A 332 21.21 -23.26 8.16
N ARG A 333 20.02 -22.66 8.04
CA ARG A 333 19.02 -22.53 9.10
C ARG A 333 17.88 -23.55 8.92
N ASP A 334 17.59 -24.34 9.95
CA ASP A 334 16.48 -25.32 9.92
C ASP A 334 15.11 -24.69 10.26
N GLU A 335 14.03 -25.47 10.13
CA GLU A 335 12.65 -25.05 10.45
C GLU A 335 12.44 -24.67 11.94
N SER A 336 13.39 -25.00 12.82
CA SER A 336 13.41 -24.60 14.24
C SER A 336 14.40 -23.46 14.53
N GLY A 337 15.00 -22.87 13.49
CA GLY A 337 15.95 -21.77 13.60
C GLY A 337 17.37 -22.18 13.98
N ASN A 338 17.70 -23.47 14.08
CA ASN A 338 19.07 -23.89 14.42
C ASN A 338 19.99 -23.73 13.21
N LEU A 339 21.22 -23.28 13.44
CA LEU A 339 22.23 -23.08 12.41
C LEU A 339 23.19 -24.26 12.30
N THR A 340 23.56 -24.62 11.08
CA THR A 340 24.58 -25.64 10.78
C THR A 340 25.58 -25.12 9.75
N PHE A 341 26.85 -25.46 9.89
CA PHE A 341 27.90 -24.98 8.98
C PHE A 341 27.77 -25.65 7.60
N ARG A 342 27.65 -24.83 6.54
CA ARG A 342 27.70 -25.29 5.15
C ARG A 342 29.11 -25.17 4.58
N GLN A 343 29.67 -23.96 4.62
CA GLN A 343 30.97 -23.64 4.04
C GLN A 343 31.52 -22.31 4.58
N ALA A 344 32.83 -22.12 4.49
CA ALA A 344 33.47 -20.82 4.57
C ALA A 344 34.16 -20.52 3.24
N ILE A 345 34.09 -19.26 2.80
CA ILE A 345 34.85 -18.72 1.67
C ILE A 345 35.88 -17.79 2.27
N VAL A 346 37.14 -18.21 2.28
CA VAL A 346 38.29 -17.51 2.88
C VAL A 346 39.13 -16.87 1.76
N ASP A 347 39.84 -15.78 2.05
CA ASP A 347 40.87 -15.29 1.13
C ASP A 347 42.07 -16.25 1.03
N ASP A 348 42.22 -16.88 -0.13
CA ASP A 348 43.46 -17.57 -0.52
C ASP A 348 44.44 -16.52 -1.03
N PHE A 349 45.69 -16.52 -0.58
CA PHE A 349 46.71 -15.54 -1.03
C PHE A 349 46.94 -15.60 -2.56
N GLY A 350 46.33 -14.66 -3.29
CA GLY A 350 46.32 -14.64 -4.76
C GLY A 350 45.16 -15.40 -5.41
N GLY A 351 44.07 -15.63 -4.67
CA GLY A 351 42.77 -16.00 -5.18
C GLY A 351 42.08 -14.85 -5.92
N ALA A 352 40.80 -15.03 -6.21
CA ALA A 352 39.96 -14.07 -6.92
C ALA A 352 38.61 -13.91 -6.20
N ASN A 353 38.67 -13.72 -4.88
CA ASN A 353 37.53 -13.41 -4.02
C ASN A 353 37.70 -12.07 -3.29
N GLU A 354 38.91 -11.49 -3.28
CA GLU A 354 39.26 -10.21 -2.65
C GLU A 354 38.60 -9.97 -1.27
N LEU A 355 38.80 -10.91 -0.32
CA LEU A 355 38.15 -10.90 1.01
C LEU A 355 39.05 -10.44 2.17
N PHE A 356 40.25 -9.90 1.90
CA PHE A 356 41.17 -9.50 2.97
C PHE A 356 40.59 -8.35 3.82
N GLY A 357 40.35 -8.61 5.10
CA GLY A 357 39.66 -7.68 6.00
C GLY A 357 38.14 -7.55 5.73
N ALA A 358 37.47 -8.64 5.33
CA ALA A 358 36.01 -8.70 5.15
C ALA A 358 35.23 -8.17 6.38
N SER A 359 34.34 -7.19 6.19
CA SER A 359 33.76 -6.42 7.30
C SER A 359 32.25 -6.15 7.25
N GLY A 360 31.61 -6.20 6.08
CA GLY A 360 30.18 -5.98 5.93
C GLY A 360 29.55 -6.93 4.92
N VAL A 361 28.29 -7.30 5.12
CA VAL A 361 27.59 -8.27 4.26
C VAL A 361 26.13 -7.91 4.01
N ALA A 362 25.70 -8.00 2.75
CA ALA A 362 24.31 -7.78 2.35
C ALA A 362 23.82 -8.86 1.38
N VAL A 363 22.51 -9.11 1.38
CA VAL A 363 21.84 -10.03 0.44
C VAL A 363 20.87 -9.22 -0.42
N SER A 364 20.75 -9.52 -1.72
CA SER A 364 19.76 -8.86 -2.58
C SER A 364 18.32 -9.19 -2.14
N PRO A 365 17.34 -8.27 -2.31
CA PRO A 365 15.93 -8.53 -1.95
C PRO A 365 15.31 -9.74 -2.67
N ASP A 366 15.80 -10.06 -3.87
CA ASP A 366 15.40 -11.25 -4.63
C ASP A 366 16.05 -12.56 -4.14
N GLY A 367 16.90 -12.51 -3.12
CA GLY A 367 17.59 -13.67 -2.52
C GLY A 367 18.61 -14.36 -3.42
N SER A 368 18.99 -13.75 -4.56
CA SER A 368 19.84 -14.38 -5.59
C SER A 368 21.33 -14.03 -5.53
N GLN A 369 21.74 -13.04 -4.73
CA GLN A 369 23.15 -12.65 -4.58
C GLN A 369 23.51 -12.20 -3.16
N VAL A 370 24.78 -12.40 -2.81
CA VAL A 370 25.41 -11.92 -1.57
C VAL A 370 26.57 -11.00 -1.93
N PHE A 371 26.66 -9.87 -1.24
CA PHE A 371 27.68 -8.83 -1.40
C PHE A 371 28.52 -8.74 -0.13
N VAL A 372 29.83 -8.66 -0.26
CA VAL A 372 30.77 -8.54 0.87
C VAL A 372 31.73 -7.38 0.63
N THR A 373 31.85 -6.48 1.60
CA THR A 373 32.87 -5.42 1.65
C THR A 373 34.10 -5.86 2.42
N SER A 374 35.28 -5.47 1.95
CA SER A 374 36.57 -5.85 2.55
C SER A 374 37.51 -4.65 2.64
N GLN A 375 37.92 -4.30 3.87
CA GLN A 375 38.58 -3.04 4.17
C GLN A 375 40.03 -2.98 3.67
N ASP A 376 40.83 -4.00 4.01
CA ASP A 376 42.24 -4.08 3.65
C ASP A 376 42.45 -4.45 2.17
N ASP A 377 41.53 -5.22 1.58
CA ASP A 377 41.48 -5.46 0.15
C ASP A 377 40.85 -4.30 -0.65
N ALA A 378 40.31 -3.27 -0.01
CA ALA A 378 39.71 -2.10 -0.66
C ALA A 378 38.68 -2.49 -1.75
N ALA A 379 37.76 -3.40 -1.42
CA ALA A 379 36.96 -4.12 -2.41
C ALA A 379 35.51 -4.40 -1.99
N ILE A 380 34.66 -4.63 -3.00
CA ILE A 380 33.36 -5.31 -2.89
C ILE A 380 33.37 -6.57 -3.77
N THR A 381 32.98 -7.70 -3.17
CA THR A 381 32.88 -9.00 -3.81
C THR A 381 31.44 -9.48 -3.89
N VAL A 382 31.08 -10.06 -5.04
CA VAL A 382 29.74 -10.48 -5.44
C VAL A 382 29.71 -12.00 -5.61
N PHE A 383 28.84 -12.65 -4.85
CA PHE A 383 28.55 -14.08 -4.96
C PHE A 383 27.13 -14.31 -5.48
N ASP A 384 26.99 -15.25 -6.40
CA ASP A 384 25.70 -15.77 -6.86
C ASP A 384 25.19 -16.83 -5.91
N ARG A 385 23.94 -16.72 -5.51
CA ARG A 385 23.22 -17.70 -4.70
C ARG A 385 22.26 -18.50 -5.57
N ASP A 386 22.46 -19.82 -5.66
CA ASP A 386 21.51 -20.69 -6.34
C ASP A 386 20.26 -20.97 -5.47
N ALA A 387 19.21 -21.54 -6.08
CA ALA A 387 17.96 -21.89 -5.39
C ALA A 387 18.09 -23.06 -4.37
N SER A 388 19.31 -23.52 -4.08
CA SER A 388 19.64 -24.45 -3.00
C SER A 388 20.55 -23.81 -1.94
N GLY A 389 20.83 -22.51 -2.04
CA GLY A 389 21.68 -21.76 -1.11
C GLY A 389 23.19 -21.94 -1.31
N ASN A 390 23.64 -22.44 -2.46
CA ASN A 390 25.07 -22.52 -2.76
C ASN A 390 25.56 -21.17 -3.27
N LEU A 391 26.67 -20.68 -2.72
CA LEU A 391 27.35 -19.49 -3.24
C LEU A 391 28.41 -19.86 -4.27
N SER A 392 28.51 -19.06 -5.34
CA SER A 392 29.61 -19.10 -6.30
C SER A 392 30.09 -17.70 -6.65
N PHE A 393 31.40 -17.50 -6.79
CA PHE A 393 31.96 -16.19 -7.12
C PHE A 393 31.51 -15.71 -8.51
N ARG A 394 31.04 -14.45 -8.60
CA ARG A 394 30.73 -13.77 -9.87
C ARG A 394 31.77 -12.70 -10.22
N GLN A 395 32.06 -11.80 -9.29
CA GLN A 395 32.84 -10.59 -9.55
C GLN A 395 33.44 -10.03 -8.26
N ALA A 396 34.65 -9.50 -8.33
CA ALA A 396 35.19 -8.55 -7.36
C ALA A 396 35.39 -7.20 -8.06
N ILE A 397 35.23 -6.11 -7.31
CA ILE A 397 35.59 -4.75 -7.70
C ILE A 397 36.49 -4.21 -6.61
N LYS A 398 37.69 -3.75 -6.99
CA LYS A 398 38.73 -3.28 -6.10
C LYS A 398 39.18 -1.88 -6.50
N ASP A 399 39.58 -1.08 -5.52
CA ASP A 399 40.10 0.28 -5.72
C ASP A 399 41.20 0.36 -6.80
N GLY A 400 41.18 1.44 -7.57
CA GLY A 400 42.09 1.70 -8.70
C GLY A 400 41.95 0.72 -9.88
N GLN A 401 40.89 -0.09 -9.96
CA GLN A 401 40.68 -1.07 -11.03
C GLN A 401 39.46 -0.78 -11.90
N ASN A 402 39.63 -0.98 -13.21
CA ASN A 402 38.59 -0.85 -14.24
C ASN A 402 37.87 0.52 -14.30
N GLY A 403 38.43 1.56 -13.65
CA GLY A 403 37.82 2.89 -13.53
C GLY A 403 36.91 3.06 -12.31
N VAL A 404 37.00 2.14 -11.33
CA VAL A 404 36.48 2.31 -9.98
C VAL A 404 37.61 2.78 -9.08
N GLU A 405 37.37 3.83 -8.33
CA GLU A 405 38.24 4.41 -7.32
C GLU A 405 37.37 4.66 -6.06
N HIS A 406 37.99 4.89 -4.90
CA HIS A 406 37.32 5.19 -3.63
C HIS A 406 36.57 3.99 -3.01
N LEU A 407 37.33 2.93 -2.69
CA LEU A 407 36.88 1.75 -1.95
C LEU A 407 37.81 1.36 -0.78
N PHE A 408 38.83 2.16 -0.45
CA PHE A 408 39.74 1.84 0.65
C PHE A 408 39.05 2.00 2.01
N GLY A 409 39.12 0.94 2.82
CA GLY A 409 38.31 0.83 4.03
C GLY A 409 36.82 0.62 3.75
N ALA A 410 36.45 0.02 2.60
CA ALA A 410 35.08 -0.42 2.31
C ALA A 410 34.49 -1.18 3.51
N SER A 411 33.51 -0.58 4.17
CA SER A 411 33.06 -0.91 5.52
C SER A 411 31.67 -1.54 5.48
N GLY A 412 30.61 -0.71 5.39
CA GLY A 412 29.22 -1.14 5.26
C GLY A 412 28.74 -1.22 3.81
N VAL A 413 27.75 -2.10 3.57
CA VAL A 413 27.11 -2.30 2.26
C VAL A 413 25.60 -2.47 2.39
N VAL A 414 24.82 -1.88 1.49
CA VAL A 414 23.36 -2.07 1.42
C VAL A 414 22.87 -2.16 -0.03
N VAL A 415 21.84 -2.97 -0.26
CA VAL A 415 21.15 -3.12 -1.56
C VAL A 415 19.82 -2.38 -1.51
N SER A 416 19.43 -1.69 -2.59
CA SER A 416 18.14 -0.99 -2.62
C SER A 416 16.93 -1.94 -2.59
N PRO A 417 15.76 -1.53 -2.05
CA PRO A 417 14.58 -2.40 -1.95
C PRO A 417 14.04 -2.91 -3.29
N ASP A 418 14.27 -2.15 -4.37
CA ASP A 418 13.95 -2.54 -5.76
C ASP A 418 14.99 -3.51 -6.38
N GLY A 419 16.09 -3.79 -5.67
CA GLY A 419 17.18 -4.67 -6.09
C GLY A 419 18.10 -4.10 -7.16
N ASN A 420 17.98 -2.81 -7.53
CA ASN A 420 18.65 -2.23 -8.70
C ASN A 420 20.03 -1.60 -8.41
N GLN A 421 20.31 -1.16 -7.17
CA GLN A 421 21.60 -0.57 -6.80
C GLN A 421 22.20 -1.18 -5.54
N VAL A 422 23.53 -1.09 -5.45
CA VAL A 422 24.33 -1.44 -4.27
C VAL A 422 25.16 -0.23 -3.87
N TYR A 423 25.13 0.12 -2.59
CA TYR A 423 25.84 1.25 -1.99
C TYR A 423 26.90 0.73 -1.04
N VAL A 424 28.13 1.23 -1.16
CA VAL A 424 29.27 0.86 -0.31
C VAL A 424 29.79 2.10 0.39
N ALA A 425 29.75 2.12 1.72
CA ALA A 425 30.47 3.09 2.53
C ALA A 425 31.95 2.68 2.62
N SER A 426 32.87 3.64 2.57
CA SER A 426 34.33 3.41 2.63
C SER A 426 34.94 4.38 3.62
N ALA A 427 35.45 3.83 4.74
CA ALA A 427 35.75 4.59 5.95
C ALA A 427 37.14 5.28 5.93
N VAL A 428 38.02 4.92 4.99
CA VAL A 428 39.37 5.52 4.85
C VAL A 428 39.45 6.47 3.66
N ASP A 429 38.80 6.14 2.53
CA ASP A 429 38.59 7.09 1.43
C ASP A 429 37.44 8.09 1.67
N ALA A 430 36.72 7.95 2.79
CA ALA A 430 35.56 8.76 3.19
C ALA A 430 34.51 8.89 2.08
N ALA A 431 34.13 7.76 1.48
CA ALA A 431 33.34 7.72 0.24
C ALA A 431 32.10 6.82 0.32
N ILE A 432 31.07 7.17 -0.45
CA ILE A 432 29.96 6.28 -0.81
C ILE A 432 30.09 5.97 -2.30
N THR A 433 30.39 4.73 -2.64
CA THR A 433 30.48 4.27 -4.02
C THR A 433 29.20 3.52 -4.40
N VAL A 434 28.57 3.98 -5.48
CA VAL A 434 27.26 3.51 -5.96
C VAL A 434 27.44 2.65 -7.21
N PHE A 435 26.86 1.46 -7.18
CA PHE A 435 26.85 0.53 -8.31
C PHE A 435 25.43 0.27 -8.80
N ASP A 436 25.24 0.37 -10.11
CA ASP A 436 24.10 -0.26 -10.80
C ASP A 436 24.30 -1.77 -10.82
N ARG A 437 23.27 -2.51 -10.41
CA ARG A 437 23.20 -3.97 -10.52
C ARG A 437 22.55 -4.35 -11.85
N ASN A 438 23.34 -4.94 -12.73
CA ASN A 438 22.90 -5.29 -14.07
C ASN A 438 21.93 -6.49 -14.07
N ALA A 439 21.20 -6.68 -15.17
CA ALA A 439 20.29 -7.81 -15.36
C ALA A 439 21.00 -9.19 -15.47
N ASP A 440 22.33 -9.20 -15.63
CA ASP A 440 23.18 -10.39 -15.46
C ASP A 440 23.79 -10.49 -14.06
N GLY A 441 23.38 -9.61 -13.14
CA GLY A 441 23.83 -9.44 -11.76
C GLY A 441 25.32 -9.12 -11.59
N THR A 442 25.98 -8.57 -12.62
CA THR A 442 27.26 -7.87 -12.43
C THR A 442 27.04 -6.46 -11.90
N LEU A 443 28.00 -5.93 -11.14
CA LEU A 443 27.99 -4.55 -10.68
C LEU A 443 28.77 -3.64 -11.65
N SER A 444 28.20 -2.49 -11.95
CA SER A 444 28.83 -1.42 -12.75
C SER A 444 28.75 -0.08 -12.02
N PHE A 445 29.88 0.64 -11.97
CA PHE A 445 29.98 1.93 -11.31
C PHE A 445 29.01 2.97 -11.89
N ALA A 446 28.23 3.61 -11.02
CA ALA A 446 27.23 4.61 -11.38
C ALA A 446 27.60 6.02 -10.86
N GLN A 447 28.11 6.12 -9.63
CA GLN A 447 28.47 7.36 -8.95
C GLN A 447 29.48 7.08 -7.83
N VAL A 448 30.31 8.08 -7.50
CA VAL A 448 30.95 8.20 -6.19
C VAL A 448 30.47 9.50 -5.53
N VAL A 449 30.32 9.49 -4.22
CA VAL A 449 30.15 10.67 -3.37
C VAL A 449 31.26 10.64 -2.34
N LEU A 450 32.12 11.65 -2.33
CA LEU A 450 33.13 11.79 -1.28
C LEU A 450 32.59 12.74 -0.21
N ASP A 451 32.86 12.44 1.05
CA ASP A 451 33.16 13.53 1.97
C ASP A 451 34.38 14.29 1.45
N GLY A 452 34.31 15.62 1.42
CA GLY A 452 35.34 16.46 0.79
C GLY A 452 34.92 17.15 -0.50
N ASP A 453 34.38 16.45 -1.52
CA ASP A 453 34.30 17.02 -2.88
C ASP A 453 33.19 18.09 -3.09
N ASP A 454 32.25 18.21 -2.15
CA ASP A 454 31.32 19.36 -2.07
C ASP A 454 31.96 20.63 -1.42
N GLY A 455 33.25 20.57 -1.05
CA GLY A 455 34.05 21.69 -0.53
C GLY A 455 34.63 21.50 0.88
N ALA A 456 34.66 20.27 1.40
CA ALA A 456 34.98 19.97 2.79
C ALA A 456 36.46 19.63 3.05
N GLU A 457 37.27 20.64 3.36
CA GLU A 457 38.16 20.52 4.54
C GLU A 457 37.33 20.91 5.79
N LEU A 458 36.27 20.15 6.11
CA LEU A 458 35.36 20.48 7.22
C LEU A 458 35.89 20.03 8.59
N PHE A 459 36.73 18.99 8.65
CA PHE A 459 36.99 18.26 9.89
C PHE A 459 38.38 18.51 10.45
N GLY A 460 38.40 19.06 11.66
CA GLY A 460 39.59 19.63 12.31
C GLY A 460 40.52 18.59 12.93
N GLY A 461 41.08 17.68 12.13
CA GLY A 461 41.99 16.63 12.56
C GLY A 461 43.23 17.16 13.31
N THR A 462 43.15 17.25 14.64
CA THR A 462 44.32 17.63 15.46
C THR A 462 45.36 16.51 15.40
N GLY A 463 46.49 16.76 14.74
CA GLY A 463 47.46 15.73 14.36
C GLY A 463 47.99 14.85 15.51
N GLY A 464 47.32 13.71 15.73
CA GLY A 464 47.72 12.64 16.63
C GLY A 464 48.66 11.65 15.94
N THR A 465 49.82 11.39 16.54
CA THR A 465 50.85 10.58 15.87
C THR A 465 50.64 9.07 16.05
N GLY A 466 49.99 8.43 15.07
CA GLY A 466 50.26 7.03 14.72
C GLY A 466 49.34 5.97 15.32
N ILE A 467 48.09 5.95 14.86
CA ILE A 467 47.19 4.79 14.64
C ILE A 467 46.29 5.19 13.45
N VAL A 468 45.64 4.24 12.77
CA VAL A 468 44.71 4.55 11.66
C VAL A 468 43.53 5.35 12.22
N THR A 469 43.35 6.58 11.73
CA THR A 469 42.20 7.45 12.07
C THR A 469 41.08 7.17 11.08
N VAL A 470 39.98 6.61 11.58
CA VAL A 470 38.76 6.37 10.81
C VAL A 470 37.95 7.67 10.84
N ASP A 471 38.14 8.54 9.86
CA ASP A 471 37.35 9.79 9.76
C ASP A 471 35.99 9.55 9.08
N GLY A 472 35.97 8.79 7.98
CA GLY A 472 34.84 8.77 7.04
C GLY A 472 33.68 7.83 7.36
N PHE A 473 32.91 7.53 6.31
CA PHE A 473 31.65 6.78 6.36
C PHE A 473 31.81 5.31 6.82
N THR A 474 30.98 4.90 7.77
CA THR A 474 31.02 3.60 8.44
C THR A 474 29.75 2.78 8.19
N GLY A 475 28.68 3.06 8.92
CA GLY A 475 27.36 2.45 8.74
C GLY A 475 26.60 3.08 7.59
N ILE A 476 25.85 2.25 6.86
CA ILE A 476 24.97 2.68 5.77
C ILE A 476 23.66 1.89 5.79
N SER A 477 22.53 2.57 5.62
CA SER A 477 21.21 1.95 5.46
C SER A 477 20.34 2.71 4.46
N ILE A 478 19.28 2.07 3.97
CA ILE A 478 18.31 2.65 3.05
C ILE A 478 16.91 2.54 3.66
N SER A 479 16.05 3.53 3.38
CA SER A 479 14.66 3.51 3.81
C SER A 479 13.86 2.37 3.12
N PRO A 480 12.85 1.78 3.80
CA PRO A 480 11.94 0.81 3.20
C PRO A 480 11.26 1.26 1.90
N ASP A 481 10.99 2.57 1.75
CA ASP A 481 10.45 3.17 0.54
C ASP A 481 11.45 3.29 -0.64
N GLY A 482 12.75 3.06 -0.38
CA GLY A 482 13.82 3.19 -1.38
C GLY A 482 14.14 4.61 -1.81
N ASN A 483 13.64 5.65 -1.12
CA ASN A 483 13.83 7.05 -1.50
C ASN A 483 15.03 7.73 -0.82
N GLN A 484 15.54 7.21 0.31
CA GLN A 484 16.57 7.89 1.12
C GLN A 484 17.62 6.92 1.67
N VAL A 485 18.88 7.32 1.61
CA VAL A 485 20.04 6.60 2.17
C VAL A 485 20.60 7.38 3.36
N PHE A 486 20.89 6.66 4.44
CA PHE A 486 21.38 7.19 5.71
C PHE A 486 22.77 6.63 5.99
N VAL A 487 23.75 7.50 6.24
CA VAL A 487 25.15 7.11 6.38
C VAL A 487 25.77 7.79 7.60
N THR A 488 26.50 7.04 8.43
CA THR A 488 27.18 7.56 9.62
C THR A 488 28.66 7.82 9.36
N SER A 489 29.17 8.96 9.80
CA SER A 489 30.62 9.26 9.82
C SER A 489 31.14 9.17 11.25
N PHE A 490 32.23 8.42 11.44
CA PHE A 490 32.79 8.22 12.78
C PHE A 490 33.65 9.40 13.25
N GLY A 491 34.50 9.97 12.38
CA GLY A 491 35.31 11.15 12.69
C GLY A 491 34.45 12.40 12.81
N ASP A 492 33.67 12.70 11.78
CA ASP A 492 32.75 13.85 11.74
C ASP A 492 31.68 13.80 12.84
N SER A 493 31.48 12.63 13.45
CA SER A 493 30.48 12.36 14.47
C SER A 493 29.08 12.74 13.98
N ALA A 494 28.68 12.12 12.87
CA ALA A 494 27.57 12.60 12.04
C ALA A 494 26.64 11.49 11.53
N ILE A 495 25.41 11.88 11.20
CA ILE A 495 24.57 11.19 10.23
C ILE A 495 24.26 12.12 9.05
N THR A 496 24.52 11.63 7.84
CA THR A 496 24.16 12.28 6.58
C THR A 496 23.03 11.53 5.91
N VAL A 497 22.04 12.29 5.44
CA VAL A 497 20.89 11.84 4.67
C VAL A 497 21.12 12.20 3.21
N PHE A 498 20.82 11.25 2.33
CA PHE A 498 20.85 11.43 0.89
C PHE A 498 19.49 11.10 0.29
N ASN A 499 18.96 11.99 -0.55
CA ASN A 499 17.84 11.65 -1.42
C ASN A 499 18.37 10.77 -2.58
N ARG A 500 17.62 9.71 -2.91
CA ARG A 500 17.90 8.75 -3.98
C ARG A 500 16.99 9.05 -5.18
N ASP A 501 17.58 9.28 -6.36
CA ASP A 501 16.81 9.46 -7.60
C ASP A 501 16.34 8.12 -8.20
N ALA A 502 15.49 8.18 -9.23
CA ALA A 502 14.97 6.99 -9.92
C ALA A 502 16.01 6.20 -10.75
N ALA A 503 17.26 6.67 -10.80
CA ALA A 503 18.43 5.94 -11.32
C ALA A 503 19.40 5.55 -10.18
N GLY A 504 18.94 5.59 -8.93
CA GLY A 504 19.69 5.20 -7.75
C GLY A 504 20.78 6.17 -7.30
N ARG A 505 20.86 7.37 -7.87
CA ARG A 505 21.90 8.35 -7.55
C ARG A 505 21.61 9.09 -6.27
N LEU A 506 22.66 9.44 -5.54
CA LEU A 506 22.58 10.11 -4.25
C LEU A 506 22.89 11.61 -4.39
N THR A 507 22.10 12.44 -3.70
CA THR A 507 22.38 13.85 -3.46
C THR A 507 22.21 14.17 -1.99
N VAL A 508 23.15 14.88 -1.38
CA VAL A 508 23.06 15.30 0.04
C VAL A 508 21.77 16.09 0.26
N ASP A 509 21.00 15.66 1.25
CA ASP A 509 19.75 16.25 1.69
C ASP A 509 19.97 17.01 3.00
N GLN A 510 20.38 16.30 4.05
CA GLN A 510 20.59 16.82 5.39
C GLN A 510 21.85 16.21 6.02
N VAL A 511 22.59 17.01 6.80
CA VAL A 511 23.69 16.55 7.65
C VAL A 511 23.36 16.93 9.10
N ILE A 512 23.53 16.00 10.03
CA ILE A 512 23.44 16.25 11.48
C ILE A 512 24.76 15.81 12.11
N GLN A 513 25.45 16.73 12.78
CA GLN A 513 26.77 16.54 13.40
C GLN A 513 26.70 16.78 14.91
N ASP A 514 27.60 16.13 15.65
CA ASP A 514 27.82 16.34 17.08
C ASP A 514 28.52 17.69 17.37
N GLN A 515 27.79 18.79 17.19
CA GLN A 515 28.24 20.14 17.56
C GLN A 515 27.09 20.94 18.20
N ASP A 516 27.13 21.02 19.54
CA ASP A 516 26.45 22.00 20.41
C ASP A 516 24.99 22.36 20.05
N GLY A 517 24.20 21.38 19.59
CA GLY A 517 22.74 21.47 19.52
C GLY A 517 22.12 21.85 18.17
N VAL A 518 22.75 21.57 17.03
CA VAL A 518 22.03 21.57 15.73
C VAL A 518 20.88 20.55 15.80
N ASN A 519 19.64 21.01 15.62
CA ASN A 519 18.41 20.23 15.87
C ASN A 519 18.26 19.64 17.29
N GLY A 520 19.14 19.98 18.23
CA GLY A 520 19.10 19.51 19.63
C GLY A 520 19.77 18.17 19.92
N ALA A 521 20.38 17.50 18.93
CA ALA A 521 21.19 16.31 19.17
C ALA A 521 22.58 16.68 19.70
N ASN A 522 23.05 15.98 20.74
CA ASN A 522 24.40 16.07 21.33
C ASN A 522 24.87 14.65 21.71
N GLU A 523 24.51 13.70 20.83
CA GLU A 523 24.52 12.26 21.04
C GLU A 523 24.98 11.52 19.77
N LEU A 524 25.88 12.13 19.00
CA LEU A 524 26.41 11.60 17.73
C LEU A 524 27.93 11.38 17.74
N ALA A 525 28.62 11.58 18.87
CA ALA A 525 30.05 11.35 18.97
C ALA A 525 30.44 9.91 18.58
N GLY A 526 31.19 9.76 17.49
CA GLY A 526 31.54 8.45 16.92
C GLY A 526 30.33 7.66 16.41
N ALA A 527 29.41 8.29 15.69
CA ALA A 527 28.31 7.61 15.00
C ALA A 527 28.83 6.51 14.06
N ILE A 528 28.40 5.26 14.30
CA ILE A 528 28.99 4.06 13.66
C ILE A 528 27.97 3.19 12.91
N GLY A 529 26.69 3.27 13.28
CA GLY A 529 25.63 2.46 12.68
C GLY A 529 24.28 3.17 12.71
N ALA A 530 23.49 2.99 11.67
CA ALA A 530 22.14 3.55 11.57
C ALA A 530 21.17 2.57 10.88
N VAL A 531 19.92 2.54 11.34
CA VAL A 531 18.85 1.70 10.77
C VAL A 531 17.53 2.46 10.72
N VAL A 532 16.74 2.22 9.66
CA VAL A 532 15.39 2.78 9.49
C VAL A 532 14.35 1.76 9.96
N SER A 533 13.30 2.20 10.64
CA SER A 533 12.20 1.33 11.07
C SER A 533 11.38 0.78 9.89
N PRO A 534 10.77 -0.42 10.00
CA PRO A 534 9.95 -1.01 8.93
C PRO A 534 8.74 -0.16 8.52
N ASN A 535 8.19 0.65 9.44
CA ASN A 535 7.11 1.61 9.17
C ASN A 535 7.58 2.87 8.41
N ASN A 536 8.86 2.97 8.05
CA ASN A 536 9.49 4.08 7.33
C ASN A 536 9.64 5.39 8.16
N GLN A 537 9.26 5.43 9.44
CA GLN A 537 9.11 6.68 10.22
C GLN A 537 10.17 7.04 11.27
N GLN A 538 11.08 6.14 11.63
CA GLN A 538 12.15 6.38 12.60
C GLN A 538 13.51 6.01 12.02
N VAL A 539 14.53 6.78 12.38
CA VAL A 539 15.95 6.40 12.17
C VAL A 539 16.62 6.31 13.53
N PHE A 540 17.21 5.15 13.79
CA PHE A 540 17.97 4.86 15.01
C PHE A 540 19.46 4.92 14.66
N VAL A 541 20.23 5.64 15.46
CA VAL A 541 21.68 5.83 15.26
C VAL A 541 22.41 5.43 16.54
N VAL A 542 23.49 4.67 16.44
CA VAL A 542 24.38 4.34 17.55
C VAL A 542 25.72 5.07 17.45
N SER A 543 26.17 5.59 18.58
CA SER A 543 27.29 6.51 18.70
C SER A 543 28.29 6.00 19.74
N THR A 544 29.40 5.41 19.29
CA THR A 544 30.32 4.64 20.15
C THR A 544 31.03 5.51 21.19
N THR A 545 31.43 6.74 20.81
CA THR A 545 32.15 7.65 21.74
C THR A 545 31.18 8.26 22.75
N ASP A 546 29.94 8.50 22.33
CA ASP A 546 28.86 9.03 23.16
C ASP A 546 28.18 7.99 24.05
N ASN A 547 28.34 6.70 23.73
CA ASN A 547 27.73 5.57 24.42
C ASN A 547 26.20 5.64 24.36
N ALA A 548 25.68 5.91 23.16
CA ALA A 548 24.30 6.35 22.96
C ALA A 548 23.55 5.57 21.86
N LEU A 549 22.23 5.58 22.00
CA LEU A 549 21.23 5.31 20.98
C LEU A 549 20.40 6.58 20.78
N THR A 550 20.50 7.19 19.60
CA THR A 550 19.80 8.42 19.21
C THR A 550 18.67 8.09 18.24
N VAL A 551 17.51 8.74 18.42
CA VAL A 551 16.31 8.54 17.60
C VAL A 551 15.93 9.83 16.90
N PHE A 552 15.78 9.74 15.58
CA PHE A 552 15.21 10.77 14.74
C PHE A 552 13.84 10.30 14.21
N ASN A 553 12.87 11.21 14.12
CA ASN A 553 11.69 10.98 13.30
C ASN A 553 12.01 11.36 11.86
N ARG A 554 11.44 10.64 10.88
CA ARG A 554 11.40 11.10 9.50
C ARG A 554 10.20 12.01 9.27
N ASP A 555 10.41 13.11 8.57
CA ASP A 555 9.39 14.14 8.32
C ASP A 555 8.56 13.79 7.08
N LEU A 556 7.67 12.81 7.24
CA LEU A 556 6.82 12.27 6.18
C LEU A 556 5.35 12.56 6.50
N ALA A 557 4.56 12.93 5.49
CA ALA A 557 3.13 13.14 5.68
C ALA A 557 2.38 11.80 5.82
N PRO A 558 1.45 11.68 6.80
CA PRO A 558 0.63 10.48 6.94
C PRO A 558 -0.34 10.38 5.76
N ASN A 559 -0.67 9.15 5.35
CA ASN A 559 -1.58 8.88 4.24
C ASN A 559 -2.75 8.01 4.71
N LEU A 560 -3.95 8.26 4.19
CA LEU A 560 -5.09 7.37 4.35
C LEU A 560 -4.96 6.20 3.35
N LEU A 561 -4.88 4.97 3.85
CA LEU A 561 -4.65 3.76 3.05
C LEU A 561 -5.95 3.03 2.68
N SER A 562 -6.93 3.01 3.58
CA SER A 562 -8.19 2.29 3.35
C SER A 562 -9.33 2.74 4.26
N ILE A 563 -10.55 2.70 3.75
CA ILE A 563 -11.81 2.69 4.51
C ILE A 563 -12.53 1.37 4.18
N THR A 564 -12.82 0.55 5.19
CA THR A 564 -13.39 -0.81 5.02
C THR A 564 -14.56 -1.06 5.95
N ARG A 565 -15.56 -1.85 5.56
CA ARG A 565 -16.70 -2.20 6.41
C ARG A 565 -16.27 -3.14 7.55
N GLN A 566 -16.86 -2.99 8.73
CA GLN A 566 -16.61 -3.87 9.90
C GLN A 566 -17.89 -4.40 10.54
N THR A 567 -18.87 -3.54 10.81
CA THR A 567 -20.13 -3.95 11.44
C THR A 567 -21.29 -3.10 10.91
N PRO A 568 -22.21 -3.69 10.14
CA PRO A 568 -22.19 -5.07 9.59
C PRO A 568 -20.98 -5.36 8.68
N ALA A 569 -20.69 -6.63 8.42
CA ALA A 569 -19.64 -7.02 7.47
C ALA A 569 -20.17 -7.10 6.01
N THR A 570 -21.49 -7.18 5.83
CA THR A 570 -22.16 -7.15 4.53
C THR A 570 -22.18 -5.74 3.95
N THR A 571 -22.24 -5.62 2.62
CA THR A 571 -22.48 -4.34 1.96
C THR A 571 -23.93 -3.87 2.19
N GLU A 572 -24.91 -4.76 2.04
CA GLU A 572 -26.33 -4.47 2.26
C GLU A 572 -26.73 -4.64 3.74
N THR A 573 -27.56 -3.71 4.27
CA THR A 573 -28.08 -3.78 5.65
C THR A 573 -29.28 -2.84 5.92
N ASP A 574 -30.02 -3.12 7.00
CA ASP A 574 -31.02 -2.29 7.69
C ASP A 574 -30.48 -1.65 9.00
N ALA A 575 -29.16 -1.63 9.21
CA ALA A 575 -28.58 -1.25 10.50
C ALA A 575 -28.50 0.27 10.77
N ASP A 576 -29.18 0.71 11.84
CA ASP A 576 -29.10 2.05 12.48
C ASP A 576 -27.69 2.48 12.95
N THR A 577 -26.68 1.64 12.79
CA THR A 577 -25.30 1.90 13.22
C THR A 577 -24.34 1.12 12.34
N LEU A 578 -23.44 1.85 11.70
CA LEU A 578 -22.46 1.36 10.73
C LEU A 578 -21.06 1.62 11.28
N VAL A 579 -20.13 0.68 11.08
CA VAL A 579 -18.75 0.80 11.56
C VAL A 579 -17.78 0.57 10.40
N PHE A 580 -16.99 1.58 10.10
CA PHE A 580 -15.91 1.52 9.12
C PHE A 580 -14.56 1.44 9.85
N ARG A 581 -13.62 0.60 9.39
CA ARG A 581 -12.21 0.68 9.79
C ARG A 581 -11.46 1.55 8.80
N VAL A 582 -10.96 2.67 9.31
CA VAL A 582 -10.09 3.61 8.64
C VAL A 582 -8.64 3.27 9.02
N THR A 583 -7.76 3.10 8.04
CA THR A 583 -6.35 2.72 8.25
C THR A 583 -5.41 3.72 7.60
N PHE A 584 -4.40 4.17 8.33
CA PHE A 584 -3.39 5.13 7.91
C PHE A 584 -2.02 4.47 7.72
N SER A 585 -1.10 5.15 7.02
CA SER A 585 0.30 4.69 6.83
C SER A 585 1.11 4.58 8.11
N GLU A 586 0.69 5.28 9.16
CA GLU A 586 1.43 5.45 10.41
C GLU A 586 0.50 5.87 11.56
N SER A 587 1.08 6.19 12.72
CA SER A 587 0.34 6.70 13.87
C SER A 587 -0.13 8.13 13.65
N ILE A 588 -1.38 8.43 14.03
CA ILE A 588 -1.97 9.77 13.85
C ILE A 588 -2.52 10.36 15.15
N GLN A 589 -2.72 11.68 15.15
CA GLN A 589 -3.22 12.50 16.25
C GLN A 589 -4.34 13.43 15.78
N ASN A 590 -4.98 14.13 16.71
CA ASN A 590 -6.13 15.04 16.53
C ASN A 590 -7.41 14.43 15.92
N ILE A 591 -7.44 13.16 15.50
CA ILE A 591 -8.64 12.51 14.94
C ILE A 591 -9.92 12.67 15.80
N THR A 592 -10.93 13.30 15.20
CA THR A 592 -12.25 13.60 15.78
C THR A 592 -13.39 13.28 14.80
N ALA A 593 -14.62 13.42 15.27
CA ALA A 593 -15.82 13.29 14.43
C ALA A 593 -16.00 14.45 13.42
N THR A 594 -15.20 15.52 13.48
CA THR A 594 -15.22 16.62 12.50
C THR A 594 -14.28 16.42 11.32
N ASP A 595 -13.40 15.42 11.38
CA ASP A 595 -12.43 15.11 10.32
C ASP A 595 -13.00 14.22 9.20
N PHE A 596 -14.25 13.80 9.34
CA PHE A 596 -14.96 12.93 8.40
C PHE A 596 -16.31 13.51 8.00
N THR A 597 -16.76 13.19 6.79
CA THR A 597 -18.12 13.46 6.30
C THR A 597 -18.80 12.17 5.89
N VAL A 598 -20.03 11.97 6.33
CA VAL A 598 -20.87 10.86 5.86
C VAL A 598 -21.34 11.16 4.44
N SER A 599 -21.07 10.25 3.50
CA SER A 599 -21.41 10.41 2.09
C SER A 599 -22.55 9.50 1.65
N GLY A 600 -22.91 9.54 0.37
CA GLY A 600 -24.07 8.82 -0.19
C GLY A 600 -25.44 9.49 0.05
N GLY A 601 -25.55 10.40 1.02
CA GLY A 601 -26.68 11.35 1.14
C GLY A 601 -27.55 11.23 2.38
N SER A 602 -27.22 10.33 3.31
CA SER A 602 -27.83 10.27 4.64
C SER A 602 -27.49 11.51 5.48
N THR A 603 -28.34 11.84 6.46
CA THR A 603 -28.07 12.87 7.49
C THR A 603 -27.45 12.32 8.78
N ALA A 604 -26.95 11.07 8.74
CA ALA A 604 -26.18 10.46 9.84
C ALA A 604 -24.87 11.20 10.14
N THR A 605 -24.27 10.88 11.28
CA THR A 605 -23.04 11.51 11.77
C THR A 605 -22.08 10.49 12.35
N VAL A 606 -20.78 10.76 12.28
CA VAL A 606 -19.79 10.04 13.11
C VAL A 606 -20.13 10.29 14.58
N SER A 607 -20.50 9.22 15.29
CA SER A 607 -21.01 9.26 16.66
C SER A 607 -20.01 8.73 17.68
N ASN A 608 -19.03 7.93 17.24
CA ASN A 608 -17.94 7.41 18.06
C ASN A 608 -16.71 7.07 17.19
N ILE A 609 -15.52 7.12 17.79
CA ILE A 609 -14.23 6.75 17.17
C ILE A 609 -13.47 5.87 18.16
N THR A 610 -13.06 4.67 17.74
CA THR A 610 -12.37 3.69 18.59
C THR A 610 -11.04 3.31 17.97
N ALA A 611 -9.92 3.59 18.64
CA ALA A 611 -8.61 3.10 18.20
C ALA A 611 -8.55 1.56 18.29
N VAL A 612 -8.16 0.91 17.19
CA VAL A 612 -7.90 -0.54 17.11
C VAL A 612 -6.39 -0.80 17.21
N SER A 613 -5.61 0.06 16.55
CA SER A 613 -4.17 0.25 16.75
C SER A 613 -3.89 1.77 16.80
N ALA A 614 -2.62 2.18 16.77
CA ALA A 614 -2.27 3.58 16.55
C ALA A 614 -2.49 4.04 15.08
N THR A 615 -2.61 3.09 14.14
CA THR A 615 -2.74 3.33 12.70
C THR A 615 -4.13 2.99 12.15
N ALA A 616 -4.97 2.30 12.91
CA ALA A 616 -6.29 1.83 12.48
C ALA A 616 -7.37 2.17 13.52
N TYR A 617 -8.49 2.73 13.05
CA TYR A 617 -9.57 3.26 13.87
C TYR A 617 -10.94 2.78 13.35
N ASP A 618 -11.77 2.27 14.25
CA ASP A 618 -13.16 1.91 13.98
C ASP A 618 -14.06 3.15 14.21
N ILE A 619 -14.48 3.75 13.10
CA ILE A 619 -15.33 4.94 13.03
C ILE A 619 -16.79 4.48 12.97
N THR A 620 -17.58 4.90 13.96
CA THR A 620 -19.00 4.57 14.07
C THR A 620 -19.85 5.70 13.49
N VAL A 621 -20.65 5.41 12.47
CA VAL A 621 -21.68 6.31 11.92
C VAL A 621 -23.04 5.85 12.44
N SER A 622 -23.78 6.75 13.10
CA SER A 622 -25.15 6.47 13.54
C SER A 622 -26.00 7.73 13.76
N GLY A 623 -27.30 7.52 13.96
CA GLY A 623 -28.29 8.60 14.10
C GLY A 623 -28.71 9.18 12.76
N GLY A 624 -29.09 10.47 12.74
CA GLY A 624 -29.62 11.11 11.53
C GLY A 624 -30.94 10.49 11.08
N ASP A 625 -30.95 9.95 9.87
CA ASP A 625 -32.10 9.34 9.19
C ASP A 625 -31.91 7.86 8.85
N LEU A 626 -30.86 7.17 9.32
CA LEU A 626 -30.53 5.79 8.90
C LEU A 626 -31.74 4.84 8.92
N ALA A 627 -32.55 4.86 10.00
CA ALA A 627 -33.76 4.04 10.17
C ALA A 627 -34.85 4.18 9.08
N ASP A 628 -34.85 5.29 8.34
CA ASP A 628 -35.79 5.59 7.25
C ASP A 628 -35.05 5.75 5.89
N PHE A 629 -33.71 5.67 5.88
CA PHE A 629 -32.86 5.96 4.72
C PHE A 629 -32.68 4.73 3.83
N ASN A 630 -32.81 4.94 2.51
CA ASN A 630 -32.60 3.92 1.50
C ASN A 630 -31.61 4.45 0.44
N GLY A 631 -30.48 3.77 0.27
CA GLY A 631 -29.38 4.19 -0.60
C GLY A 631 -27.99 3.95 0.01
N ILE A 632 -26.95 4.38 -0.70
CA ILE A 632 -25.56 4.21 -0.28
C ILE A 632 -25.24 5.11 0.93
N VAL A 633 -24.42 4.61 1.86
CA VAL A 633 -23.80 5.38 2.93
C VAL A 633 -22.29 5.10 2.96
N GLY A 634 -21.48 6.14 2.75
CA GLY A 634 -20.02 6.09 2.80
C GLY A 634 -19.45 7.00 3.89
N LEU A 635 -18.12 7.08 3.95
CA LEU A 635 -17.37 7.87 4.92
C LEU A 635 -16.14 8.47 4.22
N ASP A 636 -16.14 9.79 4.00
CA ASP A 636 -15.10 10.52 3.29
C ASP A 636 -14.28 11.37 4.28
N LEU A 637 -13.07 11.80 3.93
CA LEU A 637 -12.35 12.82 4.70
C LEU A 637 -13.02 14.19 4.55
N ALA A 638 -13.22 14.88 5.67
CA ALA A 638 -13.72 16.25 5.64
C ALA A 638 -12.67 17.18 5.03
N ALA A 639 -13.07 18.01 4.06
CA ALA A 639 -12.21 18.98 3.38
C ALA A 639 -11.66 20.14 4.28
N GLY A 640 -11.81 20.01 5.60
CA GLY A 640 -11.26 20.91 6.63
C GLY A 640 -10.86 20.17 7.90
N GLN A 641 -10.52 18.87 7.79
CA GLN A 641 -9.92 18.06 8.84
C GLN A 641 -8.57 18.61 9.33
N ASP A 642 -8.19 18.33 10.58
CA ASP A 642 -6.92 18.74 11.19
C ASP A 642 -6.10 17.58 11.81
N ILE A 643 -6.27 16.37 11.25
CA ILE A 643 -5.46 15.19 11.56
C ILE A 643 -3.99 15.45 11.19
N THR A 644 -3.09 15.13 12.12
CA THR A 644 -1.64 15.14 11.90
C THR A 644 -1.01 13.80 12.29
N ASP A 645 0.25 13.59 11.90
CA ASP A 645 1.14 12.64 12.56
C ASP A 645 1.56 13.17 13.97
N PRO A 646 2.51 12.51 14.68
CA PRO A 646 3.06 12.99 15.96
C PRO A 646 4.08 14.13 15.86
N ILE A 647 4.49 14.53 14.66
CA ILE A 647 5.55 15.51 14.38
C ILE A 647 4.93 16.88 14.05
N GLY A 648 3.76 16.87 13.40
CA GLY A 648 2.98 18.02 12.95
C GLY A 648 2.54 17.95 11.49
N ASN A 649 2.89 16.90 10.73
CA ASN A 649 2.54 16.77 9.32
C ASN A 649 1.03 16.53 9.16
N SER A 650 0.36 17.41 8.40
CA SER A 650 -1.07 17.27 8.12
C SER A 650 -1.34 16.13 7.14
N LEU A 651 -2.36 15.33 7.44
CA LEU A 651 -2.93 14.34 6.51
C LEU A 651 -3.39 15.03 5.21
N PRO A 652 -2.99 14.59 4.01
CA PRO A 652 -3.56 15.07 2.76
C PRO A 652 -5.03 14.67 2.63
N THR A 653 -5.88 15.56 2.11
CA THR A 653 -7.30 15.27 1.84
C THR A 653 -7.48 14.46 0.55
N THR A 654 -6.78 13.32 0.45
CA THR A 654 -6.82 12.41 -0.69
C THR A 654 -7.45 11.10 -0.25
N GLU A 655 -8.55 10.71 -0.92
CA GLU A 655 -9.23 9.46 -0.59
C GLU A 655 -8.41 8.22 -1.01
N PRO A 656 -8.57 7.09 -0.29
CA PRO A 656 -7.81 5.87 -0.55
C PRO A 656 -8.31 5.15 -1.81
N THR A 657 -7.50 4.21 -2.31
CA THR A 657 -7.91 3.30 -3.40
C THR A 657 -8.86 2.18 -2.94
N ILE A 658 -8.95 1.95 -1.62
CA ILE A 658 -9.91 1.06 -0.99
C ILE A 658 -10.84 1.93 -0.16
N ASP A 659 -12.01 2.24 -0.71
CA ASP A 659 -13.08 2.97 -0.05
C ASP A 659 -14.38 2.15 -0.15
N GLU A 660 -14.82 1.60 0.97
CA GLU A 660 -15.97 0.69 1.04
C GLU A 660 -17.21 1.35 1.65
N THR A 661 -18.29 1.43 0.89
CA THR A 661 -19.59 1.93 1.34
C THR A 661 -20.56 0.82 1.77
N TYR A 662 -21.56 1.17 2.58
CA TYR A 662 -22.76 0.36 2.81
C TYR A 662 -23.89 0.71 1.82
N SER A 663 -24.81 -0.22 1.59
CA SER A 663 -26.10 -0.01 0.93
C SER A 663 -27.21 -0.22 1.95
N LEU A 664 -27.93 0.85 2.31
CA LEU A 664 -29.03 0.79 3.27
C LEU A 664 -30.35 0.51 2.59
N VAL A 665 -31.07 -0.48 3.11
CA VAL A 665 -32.35 -0.98 2.56
C VAL A 665 -33.39 -1.03 3.69
N ASN A 666 -33.72 0.16 4.21
CA ASN A 666 -34.78 0.35 5.20
C ASN A 666 -36.15 0.35 4.52
N GLU A 667 -36.55 -0.82 4.00
CA GLU A 667 -37.92 -1.01 3.52
C GLU A 667 -38.92 -0.77 4.66
N THR A 668 -40.10 -0.21 4.34
CA THR A 668 -41.17 0.01 5.32
C THR A 668 -41.93 -1.30 5.62
N ILE A 669 -41.22 -2.30 6.15
CA ILE A 669 -41.73 -3.65 6.36
C ILE A 669 -42.88 -3.64 7.38
N ILE A 670 -44.08 -3.92 6.88
CA ILE A 670 -45.28 -4.21 7.67
C ILE A 670 -45.13 -5.57 8.38
N THR A 671 -44.37 -5.58 9.47
CA THR A 671 -43.89 -6.77 10.22
C THR A 671 -44.93 -7.90 10.39
N PRO A 672 -44.77 -9.03 9.70
CA PRO A 672 -45.48 -10.26 10.01
C PRO A 672 -44.64 -11.07 11.00
N ASN A 673 -44.81 -10.81 12.31
CA ASN A 673 -44.10 -11.53 13.39
C ASN A 673 -44.63 -12.96 13.62
N LYS A 674 -44.78 -13.72 12.54
CA LYS A 674 -45.05 -15.15 12.48
C LYS A 674 -44.00 -15.75 11.54
N PRO A 675 -43.16 -16.70 11.99
CA PRO A 675 -42.21 -17.34 11.08
C PRO A 675 -42.96 -18.02 9.94
N ALA A 676 -42.40 -17.97 8.73
CA ALA A 676 -42.92 -18.72 7.59
C ALA A 676 -42.94 -20.21 7.93
N GLN A 677 -44.00 -20.93 7.55
CA GLN A 677 -44.23 -22.31 7.97
C GLN A 677 -44.84 -23.16 6.86
N LEU A 678 -44.31 -24.38 6.74
CA LEU A 678 -44.77 -25.43 5.84
C LEU A 678 -45.19 -26.66 6.64
N THR A 679 -46.35 -27.25 6.31
CA THR A 679 -46.78 -28.51 6.95
C THR A 679 -47.20 -29.56 5.92
N PRO A 680 -46.51 -30.71 5.87
CA PRO A 680 -46.88 -31.80 4.98
C PRO A 680 -48.09 -32.58 5.54
N LEU A 681 -49.14 -32.64 4.73
CA LEU A 681 -50.33 -33.46 4.93
C LEU A 681 -50.45 -34.40 3.72
N SER A 682 -51.61 -34.49 3.07
CA SER A 682 -51.79 -35.22 1.79
C SER A 682 -51.23 -34.45 0.57
N GLY A 683 -50.17 -33.67 0.79
CA GLY A 683 -49.72 -32.53 0.00
C GLY A 683 -48.99 -31.53 0.91
N LEU A 684 -48.71 -30.33 0.44
CA LEU A 684 -48.02 -29.26 1.18
C LEU A 684 -49.02 -28.15 1.56
N GLU A 685 -49.27 -27.94 2.85
CA GLU A 685 -50.04 -26.78 3.33
C GLU A 685 -49.10 -25.60 3.58
N ILE A 686 -49.42 -24.45 2.98
CA ILE A 686 -48.71 -23.18 3.19
C ILE A 686 -49.28 -22.56 4.47
N THR A 687 -48.63 -22.78 5.62
CA THR A 687 -49.08 -22.23 6.91
C THR A 687 -48.41 -20.91 7.26
N GLY A 688 -47.52 -20.39 6.42
CA GLY A 688 -47.08 -18.99 6.38
C GLY A 688 -45.99 -18.80 5.33
N LEU A 689 -46.04 -17.73 4.54
CA LEU A 689 -44.95 -17.32 3.64
C LEU A 689 -44.01 -16.34 4.36
N GLY A 690 -42.83 -16.10 3.79
CA GLY A 690 -41.91 -15.07 4.27
C GLY A 690 -42.18 -13.70 3.65
N THR A 691 -41.21 -12.80 3.80
CA THR A 691 -41.31 -11.37 3.44
C THR A 691 -41.51 -11.12 1.95
N ASP A 692 -40.86 -11.90 1.09
CA ASP A 692 -40.99 -11.84 -0.38
C ASP A 692 -42.27 -12.54 -0.90
N ASN A 693 -42.96 -13.26 -0.04
CA ASN A 693 -44.11 -14.11 -0.35
C ASN A 693 -43.83 -15.19 -1.41
N THR A 694 -42.62 -15.76 -1.46
CA THR A 694 -42.30 -16.90 -2.36
C THR A 694 -42.20 -18.26 -1.67
N LEU A 695 -42.35 -19.32 -2.47
CA LEU A 695 -41.83 -20.66 -2.19
C LEU A 695 -40.70 -20.97 -3.17
N ARG A 696 -39.55 -21.45 -2.69
CA ARG A 696 -38.45 -21.90 -3.55
C ARG A 696 -38.34 -23.42 -3.56
N LEU A 697 -38.10 -23.99 -4.74
CA LEU A 697 -37.94 -25.42 -4.96
C LEU A 697 -36.53 -25.73 -5.44
N HIS A 698 -35.76 -26.50 -4.66
CA HIS A 698 -34.39 -26.85 -4.97
C HIS A 698 -34.26 -28.33 -5.32
N VAL A 699 -33.54 -28.64 -6.40
CA VAL A 699 -33.30 -30.02 -6.83
C VAL A 699 -32.22 -30.68 -5.97
N GLN A 700 -32.61 -31.71 -5.19
CA GLN A 700 -31.70 -32.45 -4.31
C GLN A 700 -31.07 -33.65 -5.00
N ALA A 701 -31.88 -34.44 -5.70
CA ALA A 701 -31.47 -35.57 -6.52
C ALA A 701 -32.44 -35.76 -7.70
N VAL A 702 -31.89 -36.15 -8.86
CA VAL A 702 -32.64 -36.60 -10.03
C VAL A 702 -32.13 -37.99 -10.38
N ASP A 703 -33.05 -38.93 -10.55
CA ASP A 703 -32.81 -40.31 -10.99
C ASP A 703 -34.08 -40.71 -11.78
N ILE A 704 -34.08 -40.36 -13.07
CA ILE A 704 -35.16 -40.62 -14.03
C ILE A 704 -34.54 -41.12 -15.34
N ALA A 705 -35.22 -42.07 -15.98
CA ALA A 705 -34.78 -42.74 -17.20
C ALA A 705 -35.41 -42.17 -18.49
N SER A 706 -36.12 -41.05 -18.36
CA SER A 706 -36.59 -40.18 -19.43
C SER A 706 -36.94 -38.80 -18.85
N VAL A 707 -36.98 -37.77 -19.69
CA VAL A 707 -37.25 -36.36 -19.31
C VAL A 707 -38.44 -36.23 -18.36
N GLY A 708 -38.26 -35.46 -17.28
CA GLY A 708 -39.28 -35.22 -16.27
C GLY A 708 -39.89 -33.82 -16.35
N GLU A 709 -41.18 -33.72 -16.04
CA GLU A 709 -41.90 -32.46 -15.87
C GLU A 709 -42.50 -32.42 -14.46
N ILE A 710 -42.14 -31.41 -13.66
CA ILE A 710 -42.74 -31.18 -12.35
C ILE A 710 -43.93 -30.23 -12.52
N ARG A 711 -45.13 -30.69 -12.16
CA ARG A 711 -46.35 -29.87 -12.11
C ARG A 711 -46.74 -29.54 -10.69
N ILE A 712 -47.08 -28.27 -10.47
CA ILE A 712 -47.57 -27.73 -9.20
C ILE A 712 -49.08 -27.55 -9.31
N ILE A 713 -49.84 -28.20 -8.43
CA ILE A 713 -51.31 -28.21 -8.45
C ILE A 713 -51.87 -27.59 -7.16
N ASP A 714 -52.68 -26.53 -7.26
CA ASP A 714 -53.57 -26.10 -6.16
C ASP A 714 -54.71 -27.10 -5.99
N VAL A 715 -54.87 -27.62 -4.76
CA VAL A 715 -55.86 -28.65 -4.41
C VAL A 715 -56.90 -28.07 -3.46
N ASN A 716 -57.75 -27.20 -3.99
CA ASN A 716 -58.86 -26.61 -3.25
C ASN A 716 -60.04 -27.60 -3.13
N GLY A 717 -59.90 -28.55 -2.20
CA GLY A 717 -60.89 -29.57 -1.87
C GLY A 717 -61.00 -30.70 -2.90
N ALA A 718 -61.95 -30.57 -3.84
CA ALA A 718 -62.15 -31.52 -4.94
C ALA A 718 -61.77 -30.95 -6.32
N ASN A 719 -61.47 -29.65 -6.38
CA ASN A 719 -60.94 -29.00 -7.57
C ASN A 719 -59.41 -29.12 -7.55
N ARG A 720 -58.81 -29.24 -8.74
CA ARG A 720 -57.36 -29.34 -8.95
C ARG A 720 -57.01 -28.41 -10.11
N THR A 721 -56.16 -27.44 -9.86
CA THR A 721 -55.74 -26.43 -10.86
C THR A 721 -54.24 -26.43 -10.93
N GLN A 722 -53.66 -26.60 -12.12
CA GLN A 722 -52.23 -26.45 -12.30
C GLN A 722 -51.87 -24.95 -12.24
N ILE A 723 -50.90 -24.60 -11.39
CA ILE A 723 -50.45 -23.21 -11.18
C ILE A 723 -49.03 -22.95 -11.69
N GLY A 724 -48.21 -24.00 -11.83
CA GLY A 724 -46.87 -23.90 -12.42
C GLY A 724 -46.38 -25.25 -12.96
N GLU A 725 -45.39 -25.19 -13.84
CA GLU A 725 -44.69 -26.33 -14.45
C GLU A 725 -43.22 -25.97 -14.70
N PHE A 726 -42.32 -26.96 -14.61
CA PHE A 726 -40.90 -26.83 -14.97
C PHE A 726 -40.27 -28.20 -15.27
N PHE A 727 -39.16 -28.22 -16.00
CA PHE A 727 -38.56 -29.46 -16.51
C PHE A 727 -37.34 -29.93 -15.71
N LEU A 728 -37.09 -31.24 -15.76
CA LEU A 728 -35.94 -31.93 -15.18
C LEU A 728 -35.23 -32.74 -16.28
N LEU A 729 -33.91 -32.58 -16.35
CA LEU A 729 -33.02 -33.27 -17.30
C LEU A 729 -33.09 -34.80 -17.12
N GLU A 730 -32.94 -35.54 -18.23
CA GLU A 730 -32.75 -36.99 -18.18
C GLU A 730 -31.32 -37.33 -17.74
N GLY A 731 -31.15 -38.27 -16.80
CA GLY A 731 -29.86 -38.88 -16.40
C GLY A 731 -28.75 -37.98 -15.80
N GLY A 732 -28.81 -36.67 -16.03
CA GLY A 732 -27.70 -35.74 -15.82
C GLY A 732 -27.52 -35.29 -14.37
N ARG A 733 -26.26 -35.29 -13.92
CA ARG A 733 -25.82 -34.52 -12.75
C ARG A 733 -25.04 -33.31 -13.23
N LEU A 734 -25.75 -32.19 -13.39
CA LEU A 734 -25.10 -30.88 -13.49
C LEU A 734 -24.06 -30.69 -12.36
N PRO A 735 -22.99 -29.91 -12.58
CA PRO A 735 -22.04 -29.57 -11.54
C PRO A 735 -22.75 -29.06 -10.29
N ALA A 736 -22.22 -29.32 -9.09
CA ALA A 736 -22.95 -29.03 -7.85
C ALA A 736 -23.28 -27.53 -7.61
N ALA A 737 -22.68 -26.62 -8.39
CA ALA A 737 -23.01 -25.19 -8.44
C ALA A 737 -24.24 -24.87 -9.32
N TYR A 738 -24.55 -25.70 -10.32
CA TYR A 738 -25.68 -25.59 -11.25
C TYR A 738 -26.85 -26.44 -10.74
N ARG A 739 -27.27 -26.22 -9.49
CA ARG A 739 -28.48 -26.86 -8.95
C ARG A 739 -29.65 -25.90 -9.16
N PRO A 740 -30.57 -26.16 -10.09
CA PRO A 740 -31.66 -25.24 -10.32
C PRO A 740 -32.55 -25.05 -9.09
N ALA A 741 -33.00 -23.81 -8.96
CA ALA A 741 -34.04 -23.38 -8.05
C ALA A 741 -35.25 -22.88 -8.88
N PHE A 742 -36.47 -23.07 -8.38
CA PHE A 742 -37.68 -22.54 -8.99
C PHE A 742 -38.49 -21.76 -7.95
N SER A 743 -38.82 -20.51 -8.22
CA SER A 743 -39.62 -19.67 -7.33
C SER A 743 -41.09 -19.64 -7.76
N ILE A 744 -42.00 -19.78 -6.78
CA ILE A 744 -43.44 -19.56 -6.96
C ILE A 744 -43.82 -18.33 -6.14
N ASP A 745 -44.35 -17.28 -6.77
CA ASP A 745 -44.62 -15.99 -6.14
C ASP A 745 -46.08 -15.76 -5.68
N SER A 746 -46.29 -14.66 -4.96
CA SER A 746 -47.57 -14.24 -4.38
C SER A 746 -48.78 -14.12 -5.34
N SER A 747 -48.55 -14.05 -6.65
CA SER A 747 -49.62 -14.08 -7.67
C SER A 747 -50.21 -15.48 -7.85
N GLN A 748 -49.48 -16.52 -7.44
CA GLN A 748 -49.86 -17.92 -7.52
C GLN A 748 -50.05 -18.55 -6.13
N VAL A 749 -49.21 -18.19 -5.14
CA VAL A 749 -49.22 -18.79 -3.79
C VAL A 749 -49.63 -17.85 -2.65
N SER A 750 -50.31 -18.39 -1.63
CA SER A 750 -50.78 -17.65 -0.45
C SER A 750 -50.98 -18.54 0.79
N GLU A 751 -50.86 -17.98 2.01
CA GLU A 751 -51.17 -18.69 3.26
C GLU A 751 -52.58 -19.31 3.25
N GLY A 752 -52.68 -20.59 3.63
CA GLY A 752 -53.91 -21.39 3.67
C GLY A 752 -54.20 -22.22 2.41
N GLN A 753 -53.35 -22.15 1.38
CA GLN A 753 -53.42 -23.05 0.22
C GLN A 753 -52.82 -24.43 0.51
N PHE A 754 -53.22 -25.40 -0.32
CA PHE A 754 -52.74 -26.77 -0.32
C PHE A 754 -52.19 -27.12 -1.70
N LEU A 755 -50.87 -27.28 -1.82
CA LEU A 755 -50.20 -27.66 -3.05
C LEU A 755 -49.97 -29.17 -3.12
N GLU A 756 -50.05 -29.72 -4.33
CA GLU A 756 -49.67 -31.08 -4.65
C GLU A 756 -48.68 -31.06 -5.82
N PHE A 757 -47.57 -31.78 -5.68
CA PHE A 757 -46.52 -31.84 -6.68
C PHE A 757 -46.56 -33.19 -7.40
N GLN A 758 -46.57 -33.14 -8.72
CA GLN A 758 -46.59 -34.29 -9.61
C GLN A 758 -45.31 -34.31 -10.45
N LEU A 759 -44.67 -35.46 -10.56
CA LEU A 759 -43.61 -35.71 -11.54
C LEU A 759 -44.22 -36.49 -12.70
N VAL A 760 -44.14 -35.95 -13.91
CA VAL A 760 -44.66 -36.57 -15.14
C VAL A 760 -43.48 -37.03 -15.99
N VAL A 761 -43.41 -38.34 -16.24
CA VAL A 761 -42.33 -38.99 -17.00
C VAL A 761 -42.99 -39.92 -18.03
N ASP A 762 -42.72 -39.73 -19.32
CA ASP A 762 -43.43 -40.41 -20.44
C ASP A 762 -44.97 -40.38 -20.33
N GLY A 763 -45.52 -39.29 -19.76
CA GLY A 763 -46.96 -39.14 -19.50
C GLY A 763 -47.50 -39.98 -18.33
N THR A 764 -46.64 -40.70 -17.61
CA THR A 764 -46.96 -41.37 -16.34
C THR A 764 -46.80 -40.38 -15.19
N ILE A 765 -47.80 -40.26 -14.33
CA ILE A 765 -47.81 -39.33 -13.20
C ILE A 765 -47.39 -40.05 -11.92
N GLN A 766 -46.28 -39.61 -11.32
CA GLN A 766 -45.82 -39.94 -9.98
C GLN A 766 -46.19 -38.79 -9.01
N LEU A 767 -46.44 -39.11 -7.74
CA LEU A 767 -46.91 -38.15 -6.75
C LEU A 767 -45.88 -37.95 -5.63
N ALA A 768 -45.58 -36.70 -5.30
CA ALA A 768 -44.69 -36.40 -4.18
C ALA A 768 -45.23 -36.97 -2.85
N THR A 769 -44.37 -37.70 -2.15
CA THR A 769 -44.53 -38.00 -0.71
C THR A 769 -43.73 -36.96 0.07
N PRO A 770 -44.39 -36.01 0.75
CA PRO A 770 -43.69 -34.92 1.42
C PRO A 770 -43.22 -35.31 2.84
N ALA A 771 -42.07 -34.79 3.28
CA ALA A 771 -41.50 -35.04 4.61
C ALA A 771 -40.88 -33.76 5.20
N VAL A 772 -41.16 -33.49 6.48
CA VAL A 772 -40.61 -32.33 7.20
C VAL A 772 -39.09 -32.44 7.31
N ILE A 773 -38.36 -31.40 6.91
CA ILE A 773 -36.96 -31.20 7.30
C ILE A 773 -36.93 -30.19 8.46
N SER A 774 -37.57 -29.02 8.29
CA SER A 774 -37.64 -27.96 9.29
C SER A 774 -39.04 -27.32 9.34
N ALA A 775 -39.22 -26.22 10.08
CA ALA A 775 -40.47 -25.47 10.04
C ALA A 775 -40.68 -24.75 8.69
N THR A 776 -39.60 -24.36 8.02
CA THR A 776 -39.58 -23.64 6.74
C THR A 776 -39.29 -24.54 5.54
N GLU A 777 -39.00 -25.83 5.75
CA GLU A 777 -38.39 -26.71 4.73
C GLU A 777 -39.01 -28.11 4.70
N VAL A 778 -39.41 -28.58 3.51
CA VAL A 778 -40.06 -29.87 3.28
C VAL A 778 -39.43 -30.59 2.07
N ALA A 779 -38.95 -31.81 2.27
CA ALA A 779 -38.54 -32.70 1.19
C ALA A 779 -39.77 -33.23 0.42
N LEU A 780 -39.68 -33.32 -0.91
CA LEU A 780 -40.62 -33.99 -1.79
C LEU A 780 -39.91 -35.20 -2.43
N ASN A 781 -40.36 -36.42 -2.13
CA ASN A 781 -39.84 -37.64 -2.74
C ASN A 781 -40.88 -38.24 -3.68
N PHE A 782 -40.58 -38.32 -4.98
CA PHE A 782 -41.54 -38.77 -6.00
C PHE A 782 -41.53 -40.29 -6.20
N GLY A 783 -40.44 -40.95 -5.79
CA GLY A 783 -40.10 -42.31 -6.18
C GLY A 783 -38.79 -42.35 -6.97
N GLU A 784 -38.34 -43.57 -7.26
CA GLU A 784 -37.25 -43.95 -8.18
C GLU A 784 -35.84 -43.35 -7.91
N GLY A 785 -35.71 -42.40 -6.98
CA GLY A 785 -34.48 -41.73 -6.55
C GLY A 785 -34.62 -40.20 -6.54
N THR A 786 -35.61 -39.67 -7.27
CA THR A 786 -35.84 -38.24 -7.49
C THR A 786 -36.45 -37.53 -6.29
N GLN A 787 -35.78 -36.47 -5.85
CA GLN A 787 -36.07 -35.71 -4.64
C GLN A 787 -35.82 -34.20 -4.83
N LEU A 788 -36.79 -33.40 -4.41
CA LEU A 788 -36.70 -31.93 -4.33
C LEU A 788 -36.84 -31.49 -2.86
N THR A 789 -36.38 -30.28 -2.53
CA THR A 789 -36.76 -29.54 -1.32
C THR A 789 -37.69 -28.40 -1.71
N VAL A 790 -38.72 -28.11 -0.92
CA VAL A 790 -39.44 -26.83 -0.94
C VAL A 790 -39.09 -26.06 0.34
N GLU A 791 -38.74 -24.79 0.20
CA GLU A 791 -38.51 -23.88 1.33
C GLU A 791 -39.29 -22.57 1.23
N THR A 792 -39.60 -21.96 2.36
CA THR A 792 -40.10 -20.58 2.46
C THR A 792 -38.94 -19.61 2.68
N PHE A 793 -38.79 -18.66 1.76
CA PHE A 793 -37.67 -17.72 1.74
C PHE A 793 -37.98 -16.45 2.56
N THR A 794 -36.96 -15.71 3.03
CA THR A 794 -37.14 -14.50 3.88
C THR A 794 -36.26 -13.31 3.48
N GLN A 795 -35.73 -13.35 2.28
CA GLN A 795 -35.12 -12.23 1.55
C GLN A 795 -35.82 -12.16 0.19
N THR A 796 -35.59 -11.13 -0.62
CA THR A 796 -36.21 -11.05 -1.94
C THR A 796 -35.66 -12.15 -2.87
N ALA A 797 -36.49 -13.12 -3.26
CA ALA A 797 -36.11 -14.10 -4.27
C ALA A 797 -35.79 -13.42 -5.61
N THR A 798 -34.75 -13.92 -6.29
CA THR A 798 -34.40 -13.55 -7.67
C THR A 798 -35.63 -13.71 -8.57
N THR A 799 -36.10 -12.62 -9.19
CA THR A 799 -37.22 -12.70 -10.12
C THR A 799 -36.81 -13.50 -11.35
N ASN A 800 -37.59 -14.52 -11.69
CA ASN A 800 -37.43 -15.24 -12.94
C ASN A 800 -37.96 -14.38 -14.10
N LEU A 801 -37.11 -14.14 -15.09
CA LEU A 801 -37.37 -13.34 -16.28
C LEU A 801 -37.61 -14.22 -17.52
N LEU A 802 -37.42 -15.54 -17.42
CA LEU A 802 -37.73 -16.47 -18.51
C LEU A 802 -39.25 -16.67 -18.64
N VAL A 803 -39.77 -16.53 -19.86
CA VAL A 803 -41.21 -16.61 -20.16
C VAL A 803 -41.50 -17.66 -21.22
N ASN A 804 -42.68 -18.30 -21.09
CA ASN A 804 -43.18 -19.36 -21.98
C ASN A 804 -42.16 -20.50 -22.20
N ASP A 805 -41.74 -21.18 -21.12
CA ASP A 805 -40.76 -22.29 -21.16
C ASP A 805 -39.43 -21.94 -21.84
N ALA A 806 -38.81 -20.85 -21.36
CA ALA A 806 -37.59 -20.27 -21.92
C ALA A 806 -37.64 -19.83 -23.39
N ALA A 807 -38.84 -19.60 -23.96
CA ALA A 807 -38.99 -19.01 -25.29
C ALA A 807 -38.30 -17.63 -25.41
N ALA A 808 -38.36 -16.80 -24.36
CA ALA A 808 -37.64 -15.53 -24.29
C ALA A 808 -37.32 -15.12 -22.84
N ILE A 809 -36.45 -14.12 -22.70
CA ILE A 809 -36.22 -13.35 -21.46
C ILE A 809 -37.02 -12.03 -21.56
N ASP A 810 -37.80 -11.71 -20.54
CA ASP A 810 -38.57 -10.47 -20.43
C ASP A 810 -37.76 -9.38 -19.70
N LEU A 811 -37.32 -8.37 -20.44
CA LEU A 811 -36.64 -7.19 -19.90
C LEU A 811 -37.57 -5.95 -19.89
N THR A 812 -38.88 -6.12 -20.10
CA THR A 812 -39.84 -5.00 -20.17
C THR A 812 -40.09 -4.31 -18.83
N GLY A 813 -39.83 -5.00 -17.71
CA GLY A 813 -39.83 -4.42 -16.37
C GLY A 813 -38.58 -3.59 -16.02
N GLN A 814 -37.50 -3.72 -16.81
CA GLN A 814 -36.23 -3.04 -16.58
C GLN A 814 -36.17 -1.68 -17.31
N THR A 815 -35.22 -0.81 -16.96
CA THR A 815 -35.02 0.48 -17.64
C THR A 815 -33.55 0.82 -17.87
N GLY A 816 -33.24 1.46 -19.00
CA GLY A 816 -31.88 1.89 -19.33
C GLY A 816 -31.04 0.80 -20.00
N VAL A 817 -29.80 0.66 -19.55
CA VAL A 817 -28.89 -0.45 -19.87
C VAL A 817 -28.75 -1.28 -18.61
N VAL A 818 -28.75 -2.61 -18.77
CA VAL A 818 -28.70 -3.59 -17.68
C VAL A 818 -27.45 -4.45 -17.89
N ASN A 819 -26.65 -4.66 -16.86
CA ASN A 819 -25.56 -5.62 -16.93
C ASN A 819 -26.15 -7.01 -16.73
N VAL A 820 -25.79 -7.97 -17.59
CA VAL A 820 -26.22 -9.36 -17.44
C VAL A 820 -25.02 -10.28 -17.48
N ASP A 821 -24.80 -10.96 -16.36
CA ASP A 821 -23.83 -12.03 -16.24
C ASP A 821 -24.49 -13.36 -16.60
N PHE A 822 -23.79 -14.16 -17.43
CA PHE A 822 -24.22 -15.48 -17.88
C PHE A 822 -23.21 -16.53 -17.41
N THR A 823 -23.71 -17.63 -16.89
CA THR A 823 -22.94 -18.76 -16.37
C THR A 823 -23.35 -20.02 -17.13
N VAL A 824 -22.42 -20.55 -17.93
CA VAL A 824 -22.70 -21.52 -19.00
C VAL A 824 -21.98 -22.84 -18.74
N TYR A 825 -22.76 -23.92 -18.72
CA TYR A 825 -22.27 -25.29 -18.77
C TYR A 825 -22.60 -25.91 -20.13
N ARG A 826 -21.68 -26.71 -20.67
CA ARG A 826 -21.86 -27.41 -21.94
C ARG A 826 -21.51 -28.87 -21.77
N GLU A 827 -22.43 -29.78 -22.07
CA GLU A 827 -22.16 -31.23 -22.17
C GLU A 827 -22.23 -31.74 -23.64
N ALA A 828 -22.39 -30.80 -24.59
CA ALA A 828 -22.82 -31.04 -25.97
C ALA A 828 -21.99 -31.93 -26.91
N ALA A 829 -22.70 -32.60 -27.82
CA ALA A 829 -22.13 -33.39 -28.91
C ALA A 829 -21.39 -32.56 -29.97
N LEU A 830 -21.88 -31.36 -30.31
CA LEU A 830 -21.28 -30.45 -31.31
C LEU A 830 -20.72 -29.19 -30.63
N ASN A 831 -20.00 -28.33 -31.37
CA ASN A 831 -19.40 -27.10 -30.82
C ASN A 831 -20.38 -25.94 -30.71
N SER A 832 -21.44 -26.18 -29.95
CA SER A 832 -22.55 -25.27 -29.75
C SER A 832 -22.16 -23.88 -29.24
N THR A 833 -22.84 -22.88 -29.78
CA THR A 833 -22.83 -21.47 -29.34
C THR A 833 -24.26 -20.99 -29.19
N ILE A 834 -24.59 -20.46 -28.01
CA ILE A 834 -25.84 -19.73 -27.75
C ILE A 834 -25.67 -18.26 -28.16
N GLY A 835 -26.70 -17.68 -28.77
CA GLY A 835 -26.81 -16.25 -29.03
C GLY A 835 -28.24 -15.75 -28.84
N PHE A 836 -28.42 -14.43 -28.89
CA PHE A 836 -29.69 -13.78 -28.56
C PHE A 836 -30.16 -12.82 -29.66
N TYR A 837 -31.47 -12.59 -29.75
CA TYR A 837 -32.08 -11.63 -30.69
C TYR A 837 -33.32 -10.96 -30.11
N THR A 838 -33.57 -9.71 -30.51
CA THR A 838 -34.71 -8.94 -29.99
C THR A 838 -36.00 -9.21 -30.78
N THR A 839 -37.11 -9.38 -30.04
CA THR A 839 -38.46 -9.54 -30.59
C THR A 839 -39.38 -8.43 -30.09
N ASP A 840 -40.37 -8.04 -30.89
CA ASP A 840 -41.37 -7.02 -30.53
C ASP A 840 -42.46 -7.58 -29.58
N LEU A 841 -42.56 -8.91 -29.47
CA LEU A 841 -43.63 -9.63 -28.79
C LEU A 841 -43.10 -10.89 -28.08
N ILE A 842 -43.76 -11.22 -26.97
CA ILE A 842 -43.50 -12.38 -26.10
C ILE A 842 -43.76 -13.75 -26.75
N ASP A 843 -44.50 -13.78 -27.86
CA ASP A 843 -44.73 -14.97 -28.70
C ASP A 843 -43.63 -15.21 -29.74
N GLY A 844 -42.64 -14.31 -29.80
CA GLY A 844 -41.53 -14.32 -30.75
C GLY A 844 -41.75 -13.42 -31.96
N GLY A 845 -42.93 -12.79 -32.09
CA GLY A 845 -43.26 -11.97 -33.25
C GLY A 845 -42.29 -10.80 -33.48
N ILE A 846 -41.71 -10.72 -34.68
CA ILE A 846 -40.83 -9.62 -35.12
C ILE A 846 -41.60 -8.70 -36.07
N ARG A 847 -41.62 -7.40 -35.81
CA ARG A 847 -42.28 -6.40 -36.65
C ARG A 847 -41.34 -5.89 -37.73
N ASP A 848 -41.72 -6.07 -39.00
CA ASP A 848 -41.04 -5.44 -40.14
C ASP A 848 -41.21 -3.91 -40.03
N PRO A 849 -40.12 -3.13 -39.85
CA PRO A 849 -40.20 -1.68 -39.70
C PRO A 849 -40.54 -0.94 -41.00
N LEU A 850 -40.47 -1.62 -42.16
CA LEU A 850 -40.75 -1.05 -43.48
C LEU A 850 -42.21 -1.28 -43.93
N THR A 851 -42.83 -2.41 -43.55
CA THR A 851 -44.24 -2.71 -43.89
C THR A 851 -45.21 -2.65 -42.70
N GLY A 852 -44.71 -2.72 -41.46
CA GLY A 852 -45.52 -2.68 -40.23
C GLY A 852 -46.24 -4.00 -39.90
N ASN A 853 -46.04 -5.05 -40.68
CA ASN A 853 -46.54 -6.40 -40.40
C ASN A 853 -45.65 -7.10 -39.35
N THR A 854 -46.21 -8.05 -38.61
CA THR A 854 -45.46 -8.97 -37.74
C THR A 854 -45.23 -10.29 -38.49
N LEU A 855 -43.99 -10.77 -38.51
CA LEU A 855 -43.62 -12.14 -38.86
C LEU A 855 -43.64 -12.98 -37.57
N GLN A 856 -44.36 -14.08 -37.56
CA GLN A 856 -44.42 -15.01 -36.43
C GLN A 856 -43.44 -16.18 -36.61
N PRO A 857 -43.01 -16.88 -35.54
CA PRO A 857 -42.21 -18.09 -35.64
C PRO A 857 -42.85 -19.13 -36.58
N GLY A 858 -42.16 -19.42 -37.68
CA GLY A 858 -42.63 -20.33 -38.74
C GLY A 858 -43.13 -19.65 -40.01
N ASP A 859 -43.29 -18.32 -40.03
CA ASP A 859 -43.52 -17.56 -41.27
C ASP A 859 -42.28 -17.58 -42.18
N ALA A 860 -42.52 -17.57 -43.49
CA ALA A 860 -41.45 -17.51 -44.49
C ALA A 860 -40.70 -16.17 -44.40
N GLY A 861 -39.39 -16.23 -44.07
CA GLY A 861 -38.55 -15.06 -43.79
C GLY A 861 -38.31 -14.78 -42.30
N TYR A 862 -38.92 -15.55 -41.39
CA TYR A 862 -38.75 -15.32 -39.95
C TYR A 862 -37.30 -15.56 -39.48
N LYS A 863 -36.64 -16.64 -39.93
CA LYS A 863 -35.23 -16.93 -39.53
C LYS A 863 -34.29 -15.82 -39.97
N GLU A 864 -34.48 -15.30 -41.17
CA GLU A 864 -33.70 -14.21 -41.74
C GLU A 864 -33.91 -12.89 -40.98
N ALA A 865 -35.13 -12.65 -40.47
CA ALA A 865 -35.43 -11.50 -39.60
C ALA A 865 -34.82 -11.66 -38.20
N ALA A 866 -34.98 -12.83 -37.57
CA ALA A 866 -34.40 -13.14 -36.26
C ALA A 866 -32.87 -12.97 -36.25
N LEU A 867 -32.17 -13.54 -37.26
CA LEU A 867 -30.72 -13.42 -37.39
C LEU A 867 -30.24 -12.02 -37.80
N ALA A 868 -31.13 -11.15 -38.29
CA ALA A 868 -30.85 -9.73 -38.51
C ALA A 868 -31.03 -8.88 -37.23
N ASN A 869 -31.91 -9.31 -36.32
CA ASN A 869 -32.13 -8.71 -34.99
C ASN A 869 -31.20 -9.27 -33.89
N ARG A 870 -30.24 -10.14 -34.24
CA ARG A 870 -29.33 -10.74 -33.26
C ARG A 870 -28.39 -9.70 -32.63
N LEU A 871 -28.06 -9.91 -31.36
CA LEU A 871 -27.06 -9.15 -30.63
C LEU A 871 -25.67 -9.72 -30.85
N ASP A 872 -24.63 -8.93 -30.54
CA ASP A 872 -23.22 -9.33 -30.63
C ASP A 872 -22.79 -10.05 -29.33
N ILE A 873 -23.54 -11.10 -28.99
CA ILE A 873 -23.38 -11.92 -27.78
C ILE A 873 -23.34 -13.38 -28.22
N GLU A 874 -22.18 -14.02 -28.04
CA GLU A 874 -21.94 -15.43 -28.36
C GLU A 874 -21.44 -16.14 -27.10
N LEU A 875 -22.30 -16.95 -26.48
CA LEU A 875 -21.98 -17.75 -25.31
C LEU A 875 -21.58 -19.17 -25.76
N THR A 876 -20.36 -19.59 -25.47
CA THR A 876 -19.85 -20.93 -25.82
C THR A 876 -18.86 -21.42 -24.77
N GLY A 877 -18.57 -22.72 -24.75
CA GLY A 877 -17.70 -23.32 -23.75
C GLY A 877 -16.96 -24.54 -24.27
N LYS A 878 -16.05 -25.07 -23.45
CA LYS A 878 -15.50 -26.41 -23.66
C LYS A 878 -16.48 -27.43 -23.09
N ASN A 879 -16.63 -28.56 -23.76
CA ASN A 879 -17.50 -29.63 -23.26
C ASN A 879 -17.01 -30.14 -21.87
N ASN A 880 -17.94 -30.38 -20.95
CA ASN A 880 -17.79 -30.68 -19.53
C ASN A 880 -17.08 -29.59 -18.73
N GLN A 881 -17.24 -28.31 -19.12
CA GLN A 881 -16.69 -27.17 -18.39
C GLN A 881 -17.70 -26.04 -18.19
N VAL A 882 -17.43 -25.25 -17.16
CA VAL A 882 -18.13 -24.00 -16.82
C VAL A 882 -17.41 -22.84 -17.50
N SER A 883 -18.15 -21.86 -18.01
CA SER A 883 -17.62 -20.62 -18.58
C SER A 883 -18.56 -19.45 -18.25
N THR A 884 -18.02 -18.30 -17.89
CA THR A 884 -18.78 -17.10 -17.52
C THR A 884 -18.57 -15.96 -18.51
N PHE A 885 -19.61 -15.16 -18.70
CA PHE A 885 -19.67 -14.04 -19.64
C PHE A 885 -20.45 -12.88 -19.02
N SER A 886 -20.21 -11.66 -19.49
CA SER A 886 -20.94 -10.45 -19.08
C SER A 886 -21.31 -9.65 -20.32
N ALA A 887 -22.51 -9.08 -20.38
CA ALA A 887 -22.94 -8.23 -21.48
C ALA A 887 -23.84 -7.07 -21.02
N GLU A 888 -23.68 -5.91 -21.66
CA GLU A 888 -24.62 -4.79 -21.54
C GLU A 888 -25.84 -5.01 -22.45
N LEU A 889 -27.03 -5.06 -21.87
CA LEU A 889 -28.30 -5.25 -22.59
C LEU A 889 -29.21 -4.01 -22.47
N ALA A 890 -29.85 -3.66 -23.59
CA ALA A 890 -30.87 -2.62 -23.60
C ALA A 890 -32.19 -3.13 -23.00
N ALA A 891 -32.70 -2.44 -21.99
CA ALA A 891 -33.97 -2.79 -21.34
C ALA A 891 -35.21 -2.47 -22.20
N GLY A 892 -36.38 -2.96 -21.77
CA GLY A 892 -37.68 -2.54 -22.29
C GLY A 892 -38.26 -3.42 -23.41
N GLY A 893 -37.74 -4.63 -23.61
CA GLY A 893 -38.19 -5.55 -24.67
C GLY A 893 -38.01 -7.03 -24.33
N PHE A 894 -38.30 -7.90 -25.29
CA PHE A 894 -38.10 -9.35 -25.16
C PHE A 894 -36.83 -9.80 -25.89
N LEU A 895 -36.09 -10.71 -25.26
CA LEU A 895 -34.85 -11.26 -25.79
C LEU A 895 -35.01 -12.78 -25.99
N ALA A 896 -35.19 -13.18 -27.25
CA ALA A 896 -35.30 -14.57 -27.66
C ALA A 896 -33.91 -15.18 -27.93
N ILE A 897 -33.84 -16.52 -27.92
CA ILE A 897 -32.58 -17.27 -27.83
C ILE A 897 -32.42 -18.17 -29.07
N PHE A 898 -31.19 -18.35 -29.54
CA PHE A 898 -30.86 -19.34 -30.56
C PHE A 898 -29.55 -20.08 -30.25
N LEU A 899 -29.43 -21.31 -30.76
CA LEU A 899 -28.24 -22.15 -30.70
C LEU A 899 -27.73 -22.41 -32.11
N VAL A 900 -26.41 -22.30 -32.31
CA VAL A 900 -25.70 -22.68 -33.55
C VAL A 900 -24.95 -24.00 -33.32
N ALA A 901 -25.36 -25.07 -33.99
CA ALA A 901 -25.05 -26.45 -33.58
C ALA A 901 -23.55 -26.79 -33.48
N ASP A 902 -22.78 -26.67 -34.57
CA ASP A 902 -21.31 -26.82 -34.55
C ASP A 902 -20.59 -25.45 -34.63
N GLY A 903 -21.25 -24.42 -34.09
CA GLY A 903 -20.77 -23.05 -34.06
C GLY A 903 -20.62 -22.39 -35.44
N GLY A 904 -19.86 -21.30 -35.48
CA GLY A 904 -19.64 -20.51 -36.70
C GLY A 904 -20.84 -19.62 -37.08
N ASN A 905 -20.91 -19.23 -38.35
CA ASN A 905 -21.84 -18.17 -38.79
C ASN A 905 -23.30 -18.68 -38.87
N PRO A 906 -24.24 -18.15 -38.06
CA PRO A 906 -25.63 -18.61 -38.02
C PRO A 906 -26.40 -18.37 -39.33
N ALA A 907 -25.95 -17.45 -40.20
CA ALA A 907 -26.55 -17.27 -41.52
C ALA A 907 -26.22 -18.42 -42.52
N THR A 908 -25.40 -19.39 -42.11
CA THR A 908 -24.95 -20.53 -42.94
C THR A 908 -24.87 -21.87 -42.22
N GLY A 909 -24.84 -21.88 -40.88
CA GLY A 909 -24.87 -23.11 -40.06
C GLY A 909 -26.28 -23.65 -39.85
N GLU A 910 -26.39 -24.74 -39.09
CA GLU A 910 -27.68 -25.19 -38.55
C GLU A 910 -27.99 -24.39 -37.27
N VAL A 911 -29.21 -23.86 -37.19
CA VAL A 911 -29.65 -22.96 -36.11
C VAL A 911 -31.04 -23.36 -35.61
N PHE A 912 -31.11 -23.58 -34.31
CA PHE A 912 -32.32 -23.84 -33.53
C PHE A 912 -32.68 -22.61 -32.69
N PHE A 913 -33.97 -22.35 -32.52
CA PHE A 913 -34.50 -21.18 -31.83
C PHE A 913 -35.34 -21.63 -30.64
N SER A 914 -35.37 -20.83 -29.58
CA SER A 914 -36.24 -21.04 -28.41
C SER A 914 -37.74 -21.00 -28.76
N HIS A 915 -38.13 -20.21 -29.77
CA HIS A 915 -39.48 -20.27 -30.31
C HIS A 915 -39.65 -21.46 -31.27
N ALA A 916 -40.10 -22.61 -30.75
CA ALA A 916 -40.31 -23.87 -31.46
C ALA A 916 -40.89 -23.75 -32.88
N GLY A 917 -41.85 -22.84 -33.12
CA GLY A 917 -42.46 -22.62 -34.44
C GLY A 917 -41.47 -22.20 -35.53
N ALA A 918 -40.31 -21.66 -35.18
CA ALA A 918 -39.23 -21.35 -36.12
C ALA A 918 -38.38 -22.58 -36.49
N ASN A 919 -38.45 -23.69 -35.76
CA ASN A 919 -37.65 -24.88 -35.99
C ASN A 919 -38.28 -25.83 -37.01
N ASN A 920 -37.50 -26.80 -37.48
CA ASN A 920 -38.03 -27.87 -38.33
C ASN A 920 -39.04 -28.70 -37.52
N ASN A 921 -40.11 -29.18 -38.16
CA ASN A 921 -41.22 -29.94 -37.54
C ASN A 921 -41.97 -29.25 -36.37
N ASN A 922 -41.63 -28.00 -36.04
CA ASN A 922 -41.91 -27.37 -34.74
C ASN A 922 -41.26 -28.12 -33.55
N ASP A 923 -40.10 -28.75 -33.77
CA ASP A 923 -39.27 -29.34 -32.72
C ASP A 923 -38.81 -28.23 -31.76
N ASP A 924 -38.95 -28.46 -30.46
CA ASP A 924 -38.80 -27.43 -29.44
C ASP A 924 -37.52 -27.63 -28.63
N HIS A 925 -36.51 -26.82 -28.95
CA HIS A 925 -35.11 -27.04 -28.58
C HIS A 925 -34.69 -26.38 -27.27
N ALA A 926 -35.56 -25.65 -26.57
CA ALA A 926 -35.26 -24.98 -25.31
C ALA A 926 -36.15 -25.51 -24.16
N ARG A 927 -35.69 -25.38 -22.91
CA ARG A 927 -36.48 -25.62 -21.69
C ARG A 927 -36.14 -24.63 -20.59
N LEU A 928 -37.15 -24.26 -19.79
CA LEU A 928 -36.98 -23.65 -18.49
C LEU A 928 -36.48 -24.71 -17.49
N LEU A 929 -35.25 -24.51 -17.01
CA LEU A 929 -34.59 -25.39 -16.06
C LEU A 929 -34.52 -24.82 -14.64
N GLY A 930 -34.75 -23.53 -14.45
CA GLY A 930 -34.75 -22.85 -13.15
C GLY A 930 -35.02 -21.35 -13.30
N ASP A 931 -35.10 -20.63 -12.18
CA ASP A 931 -35.18 -19.16 -12.18
C ASP A 931 -33.99 -18.57 -12.96
N ASN A 932 -34.25 -17.90 -14.08
CA ASN A 932 -33.20 -17.42 -14.99
C ASN A 932 -32.21 -18.51 -15.49
N MET A 933 -32.62 -19.79 -15.49
CA MET A 933 -31.81 -20.90 -15.99
C MET A 933 -32.56 -21.67 -17.09
N PHE A 934 -31.92 -21.88 -18.23
CA PHE A 934 -32.47 -22.60 -19.38
C PHE A 934 -31.50 -23.61 -19.97
N GLY A 935 -32.05 -24.63 -20.63
CA GLY A 935 -31.31 -25.70 -21.32
C GLY A 935 -31.65 -25.74 -22.81
N PHE A 936 -30.79 -26.36 -23.60
CA PHE A 936 -30.92 -26.47 -25.05
C PHE A 936 -30.49 -27.84 -25.58
N GLU A 937 -31.03 -28.20 -26.76
CA GLU A 937 -30.65 -29.37 -27.57
C GLU A 937 -29.91 -28.95 -28.85
N ASP A 938 -28.76 -29.57 -29.16
CA ASP A 938 -27.94 -29.26 -30.35
C ASP A 938 -28.12 -30.19 -31.56
N LEU A 939 -28.93 -31.25 -31.42
CA LEU A 939 -29.19 -32.22 -32.47
C LEU A 939 -30.61 -32.09 -33.08
N SER A 940 -30.67 -32.11 -34.41
CA SER A 940 -31.93 -32.02 -35.17
C SER A 940 -32.92 -33.13 -34.79
N GLY A 941 -34.13 -32.76 -34.36
CA GLY A 941 -35.16 -33.71 -33.92
C GLY A 941 -35.17 -33.98 -32.41
N LEU A 942 -34.43 -33.19 -31.62
CA LEU A 942 -34.25 -33.32 -30.16
C LEU A 942 -33.57 -34.66 -29.86
N GLY A 943 -32.23 -34.64 -29.88
CA GLY A 943 -31.28 -35.75 -29.89
C GLY A 943 -31.61 -36.91 -28.97
N ASP A 944 -31.07 -36.88 -27.75
CA ASP A 944 -31.45 -37.74 -26.62
C ASP A 944 -32.41 -37.04 -25.64
N ARG A 945 -32.63 -35.73 -25.78
CA ARG A 945 -33.69 -34.93 -25.11
C ARG A 945 -33.41 -34.57 -23.67
N ASP A 946 -32.18 -34.68 -23.22
CA ASP A 946 -31.82 -34.31 -21.85
C ASP A 946 -31.67 -32.78 -21.66
N TYR A 947 -31.59 -31.99 -22.73
CA TYR A 947 -31.38 -30.53 -22.77
C TYR A 947 -30.11 -30.03 -22.03
N ASN A 948 -29.11 -30.89 -21.83
CA ASN A 948 -27.85 -30.53 -21.18
C ASN A 948 -26.73 -30.10 -22.15
N ASP A 949 -26.94 -30.22 -23.48
CA ASP A 949 -25.97 -29.80 -24.50
C ASP A 949 -25.43 -28.39 -24.17
N MET A 950 -26.33 -27.43 -23.99
CA MET A 950 -26.02 -26.08 -23.51
C MET A 950 -26.98 -25.66 -22.40
N VAL A 951 -26.47 -25.49 -21.18
CA VAL A 951 -27.21 -24.95 -20.02
C VAL A 951 -26.67 -23.58 -19.67
N VAL A 952 -27.57 -22.60 -19.54
CA VAL A 952 -27.23 -21.20 -19.26
C VAL A 952 -28.06 -20.71 -18.07
N GLU A 953 -27.38 -20.23 -17.04
CA GLU A 953 -27.93 -19.44 -15.95
C GLU A 953 -27.56 -17.97 -16.16
N PHE A 954 -28.41 -17.03 -15.74
CA PHE A 954 -28.08 -15.59 -15.82
C PHE A 954 -28.59 -14.76 -14.65
N SER A 955 -27.93 -13.64 -14.38
CA SER A 955 -28.30 -12.66 -13.35
C SER A 955 -28.14 -11.23 -13.87
N LEU A 956 -29.04 -10.34 -13.45
CA LEU A 956 -28.90 -8.91 -13.67
C LEU A 956 -28.00 -8.29 -12.57
N GLY A 957 -27.22 -7.27 -12.92
CA GLY A 957 -26.42 -6.45 -12.00
C GLY A 957 -26.30 -4.99 -12.43
#